data_AF-A0A1M5NFS5-F1
#
_entry.id   AF-A0A1M5NFS5-F1
#
_cell.length_a   1.000
_cell.length_b   1.000
_cell.length_c   1.000
_cell.angle_alpha   90.00
_cell.angle_beta   90.00
_cell.angle_gamma   90.00
#
_symmetry.space_group_name_H-M   'P 1'
#
loop_
_entity.id
_entity.type
_entity.pdbx_description
1 polymer ?
#
loop_
_entity_poly.entity_id
_entity_poly.type
_entity_poly.pdbx_seq_one_letter_code
_entity_poly.pdbx_strand_id
1 'polypeptide(L)'
;MAVEYFSPGSYIIPMDTTYQNGAAIDTGMISAYGLVYALLKQGIPVKWAIKPGKTSVDDTDFIASAQDIQTSAIINSHNYSGGPFIIDFSYAALALPIIQSWQLNHSVTVHQATAAFTAPVAMTLRRAPRISIEERNARVIIKYLNSAGIPDSNGNVWTTSSPDVLDHATIANYGFLSSAADPCKRLKYDIFLSAHTNDRDWSGNNPVEVAARDALDTFLRIGGMLHATCHSIQSIENIVGPFITSTFSVANQGDTFFVEKPDFPLTQAVSTPTAPSRPGGAVNTWTATYLPSAQRLAYFRRGTLNYDFLAAGSYKGGTGAGKIVYEGGHEYTYDMKKPYTHTANTDMIFLRYLLNSVLFSVGKPRIALNASPLNIPVGFPSNVVFSLDNEGGSEATSASVTITLAPFATYNFDASIPPTSIVGQTLTWDETALSGHTGPGTILTFTASVTPPSPGFNTVASYYTYYDDNFNESYSLNYCTSIQATPGAAPFLDKTPAYQTVNPNNMITWSITLGNYGTLSLNNVVVKDTLPPEFTFVSAVPAPSSIVGNVITWNMPPIPPLNPAAYTITLTVLAPPATTRTFINQVTMTGTDTSPASYSITDTAEVSIINRPPQVTVLNPNGGEIICNGTTITWVASDPDGDPLTYKIQYSTDGGASYNTLVSGLTAMSYVWNTSGLPSSGNYLIKVIASDGELEGENTSDSTFTIDNTPPAVSWISPINNSFIKGYITLKASATDNVGVTETVFEYSNDGGINYNLIAIVTTSFDNVYAVSFDTTLLPDGPYKLKVTAFDGCSNTTAKILDIVIDNTPPVVNIVSPPDGSTVSEVVDLLISAHDNECLAKVDIYIDDVLVHTEIVGNDTDIQFIYEWDTAQFAEGAHVVKAVATDCGGLTAETSHTYIIDNLPDHYTQILIDGTLEIPVLKPDVEKIINFEVIAEIDSIKTIKTLEGTKVIISGHVTFEVTYSSTSDDQKVHFAHFTKPFLGYIIWPELPLDAELCPVIILEHKQYHLLNPRTIRKSVVLFVGIKLC
;
A
#
# COMPACT_ATOMS: atom_id res chain seq x y z
N MET A 1 31.07 -35.55 -0.41
CA MET A 1 31.68 -35.50 0.94
C MET A 1 32.06 -34.06 1.25
N ALA A 2 31.69 -33.53 2.42
CA ALA A 2 31.97 -32.15 2.81
C ALA A 2 33.24 -32.09 3.67
N VAL A 3 34.06 -31.06 3.47
CA VAL A 3 35.15 -30.74 4.40
C VAL A 3 34.56 -29.91 5.54
N GLU A 4 34.55 -30.47 6.75
CA GLU A 4 34.03 -29.81 7.95
C GLU A 4 35.16 -29.16 8.75
N TYR A 5 34.82 -28.10 9.50
CA TYR A 5 35.72 -27.39 10.41
C TYR A 5 35.45 -27.81 11.84
N PHE A 6 36.51 -28.10 12.59
CA PHE A 6 36.43 -28.53 14.00
C PHE A 6 37.20 -27.56 14.89
N SER A 7 36.53 -27.05 15.92
CA SER A 7 37.12 -26.13 16.90
C SER A 7 38.15 -26.83 17.81
N PRO A 8 39.11 -26.09 18.39
CA PRO A 8 39.94 -26.60 19.47
C PRO A 8 39.06 -27.18 20.58
N GLY A 9 39.50 -28.28 21.18
CA GLY A 9 38.76 -29.02 22.20
C GLY A 9 37.90 -30.17 21.66
N SER A 10 37.71 -30.28 20.33
CA SER A 10 37.11 -31.45 19.69
C SER A 10 37.93 -32.72 19.99
N TYR A 11 37.27 -33.88 20.08
CA TYR A 11 37.98 -35.15 20.33
C TYR A 11 38.20 -35.93 19.04
N ILE A 12 39.37 -36.54 18.91
CA ILE A 12 39.78 -37.38 17.78
C ILE A 12 40.09 -38.77 18.34
N ILE A 13 39.40 -39.79 17.86
CA ILE A 13 39.74 -41.19 18.11
C ILE A 13 40.59 -41.65 16.91
N PRO A 14 41.93 -41.78 17.07
CA PRO A 14 42.78 -42.21 15.99
C PRO A 14 42.44 -43.65 15.58
N MET A 15 42.53 -43.92 14.28
CA MET A 15 42.38 -45.27 13.72
C MET A 15 43.65 -45.71 12.99
N ASP A 16 44.77 -45.06 13.30
CA ASP A 16 46.10 -45.39 12.81
C ASP A 16 46.88 -46.24 13.83
N THR A 17 47.83 -47.03 13.35
CA THR A 17 48.61 -47.92 14.22
C THR A 17 49.69 -47.17 15.02
N THR A 18 49.83 -45.85 14.86
CA THR A 18 50.81 -45.06 15.61
C THR A 18 50.30 -44.84 17.03
N TYR A 19 49.01 -44.55 17.19
CA TYR A 19 48.40 -44.26 18.50
C TYR A 19 47.42 -45.32 18.99
N GLN A 20 46.80 -46.08 18.09
CA GLN A 20 45.75 -47.04 18.44
C GLN A 20 46.26 -48.48 18.63
N ASN A 21 47.58 -48.70 18.55
CA ASN A 21 48.22 -49.99 18.73
C ASN A 21 48.56 -50.22 20.22
N GLY A 22 47.81 -51.09 20.90
CA GLY A 22 48.01 -51.39 22.33
C GLY A 22 49.25 -52.24 22.62
N ALA A 23 49.64 -52.35 23.89
CA ALA A 23 50.81 -53.12 24.35
C ALA A 23 50.65 -54.65 24.24
N ALA A 24 49.44 -55.15 24.01
CA ALA A 24 49.16 -56.55 23.71
C ALA A 24 47.97 -56.61 22.75
N ILE A 25 48.24 -57.01 21.51
CA ILE A 25 47.22 -57.20 20.46
C ILE A 25 46.56 -55.87 20.06
N ASP A 26 46.09 -55.76 18.82
CA ASP A 26 45.46 -54.57 18.21
C ASP A 26 44.06 -54.27 18.82
N THR A 27 43.96 -54.36 20.15
CA THR A 27 42.79 -54.22 21.01
C THR A 27 42.30 -52.78 21.06
N GLY A 28 43.18 -51.80 20.80
CA GLY A 28 42.81 -50.40 20.84
C GLY A 28 41.95 -49.95 19.66
N MET A 29 42.19 -50.48 18.46
CA MET A 29 41.32 -50.21 17.30
C MET A 29 39.95 -50.88 17.47
N ILE A 30 39.91 -52.12 17.96
CA ILE A 30 38.66 -52.85 18.19
C ILE A 30 37.83 -52.17 19.29
N SER A 31 38.48 -51.78 20.40
CA SER A 31 37.83 -51.06 21.49
C SER A 31 37.40 -49.63 21.10
N ALA A 32 38.01 -49.04 20.07
CA ALA A 32 37.58 -47.75 19.53
C ALA A 32 36.17 -47.85 18.91
N TYR A 33 35.85 -48.93 18.21
CA TYR A 33 34.47 -49.17 17.72
C TYR A 33 33.46 -49.26 18.85
N GLY A 34 33.84 -49.89 19.97
CA GLY A 34 33.04 -49.93 21.19
C GLY A 34 32.81 -48.56 21.80
N LEU A 35 33.86 -47.73 21.89
CA LEU A 35 33.75 -46.36 22.36
C LEU A 35 32.79 -45.55 21.45
N VAL A 36 32.93 -45.69 20.13
CA VAL A 36 32.00 -45.06 19.18
C VAL A 36 30.57 -45.53 19.43
N TYR A 37 30.34 -46.84 19.58
CA TYR A 37 29.01 -47.37 19.93
C TYR A 37 28.47 -46.80 21.25
N ALA A 38 29.32 -46.71 22.29
CA ALA A 38 28.94 -46.17 23.60
C ALA A 38 28.56 -44.69 23.54
N LEU A 39 29.31 -43.88 22.79
CA LEU A 39 28.99 -42.47 22.53
C LEU A 39 27.64 -42.34 21.81
N LEU A 40 27.44 -43.12 20.75
CA LEU A 40 26.22 -43.12 19.96
C LEU A 40 25.00 -43.62 20.76
N LYS A 41 25.18 -44.53 21.72
CA LYS A 41 24.12 -45.00 22.64
C LYS A 41 23.63 -43.88 23.56
N GLN A 42 24.47 -42.88 23.83
CA GLN A 42 24.13 -41.68 24.60
C GLN A 42 23.67 -40.51 23.70
N GLY A 43 23.44 -40.77 22.41
CA GLY A 43 22.99 -39.76 21.46
C GLY A 43 24.08 -38.76 21.05
N ILE A 44 25.36 -39.06 21.27
CA ILE A 44 26.48 -38.21 20.87
C ILE A 44 26.88 -38.55 19.43
N PRO A 45 26.76 -37.62 18.47
CA PRO A 45 27.15 -37.87 17.10
C PRO A 45 28.66 -38.06 16.96
N VAL A 46 29.07 -38.99 16.09
CA VAL A 46 30.45 -39.29 15.78
C VAL A 46 30.68 -39.14 14.27
N LYS A 47 31.61 -38.26 13.89
CA LYS A 47 32.00 -38.00 12.51
C LYS A 47 33.04 -39.02 12.08
N TRP A 48 32.87 -39.66 10.93
CA TRP A 48 33.87 -40.55 10.35
C TRP A 48 34.58 -39.82 9.20
N ALA A 49 35.86 -39.51 9.40
CA ALA A 49 36.63 -38.72 8.44
C ALA A 49 37.47 -39.61 7.52
N ILE A 50 37.27 -39.47 6.20
CA ILE A 50 38.02 -40.19 5.16
C ILE A 50 38.29 -39.22 4.02
N LYS A 51 39.55 -39.11 3.60
CA LYS A 51 39.91 -38.26 2.46
C LYS A 51 39.49 -38.91 1.14
N PRO A 52 38.86 -38.17 0.21
CA PRO A 52 38.60 -38.67 -1.15
C PRO A 52 39.87 -38.76 -2.00
N GLY A 53 39.89 -39.70 -2.94
CA GLY A 53 40.93 -39.89 -3.95
C GLY A 53 42.24 -40.41 -3.39
N LYS A 54 42.22 -41.26 -2.35
CA LYS A 54 43.46 -41.79 -1.76
C LYS A 54 44.19 -42.67 -2.76
N THR A 55 45.50 -42.50 -2.83
CA THR A 55 46.42 -43.24 -3.71
C THR A 55 47.10 -44.40 -2.97
N SER A 56 47.05 -44.41 -1.65
CA SER A 56 47.49 -45.49 -0.77
C SER A 56 46.57 -45.62 0.46
N VAL A 57 46.51 -46.83 1.02
CA VAL A 57 45.77 -47.15 2.26
C VAL A 57 46.28 -46.36 3.48
N ASP A 58 47.56 -45.97 3.45
CA ASP A 58 48.24 -45.22 4.51
C ASP A 58 48.16 -43.69 4.32
N ASP A 59 47.50 -43.21 3.26
CA ASP A 59 47.41 -41.77 3.00
C ASP A 59 46.70 -41.05 4.17
N THR A 60 47.18 -39.84 4.48
CA THR A 60 46.64 -38.99 5.54
C THR A 60 45.22 -38.54 5.23
N ASP A 61 44.30 -38.73 6.17
CA ASP A 61 42.91 -38.30 6.09
C ASP A 61 42.78 -36.81 6.45
N PHE A 62 43.43 -36.38 7.54
CA PHE A 62 43.60 -34.98 7.90
C PHE A 62 44.80 -34.80 8.85
N ILE A 63 45.20 -33.54 9.05
CA ILE A 63 46.29 -33.16 9.95
C ILE A 63 45.72 -32.34 11.11
N ALA A 64 46.08 -32.70 12.35
CA ALA A 64 45.68 -31.93 13.52
C ALA A 64 46.75 -31.97 14.62
N SER A 65 46.86 -30.86 15.36
CA SER A 65 47.59 -30.82 16.63
C SER A 65 46.63 -31.12 17.77
N ALA A 66 47.07 -31.94 18.72
CA ALA A 66 46.22 -32.42 19.80
C ALA A 66 47.02 -32.70 21.09
N GLN A 67 46.32 -33.12 22.12
CA GLN A 67 46.86 -33.63 23.35
C GLN A 67 46.15 -34.95 23.69
N ASP A 68 46.89 -35.97 24.10
CA ASP A 68 46.31 -37.24 24.53
C ASP A 68 45.52 -37.07 25.83
N ILE A 69 44.26 -37.50 25.86
CA ILE A 69 43.35 -37.26 27.00
C ILE A 69 43.79 -38.03 28.25
N GLN A 70 44.39 -39.21 28.09
CA GLN A 70 44.75 -40.07 29.22
C GLN A 70 46.12 -39.74 29.81
N THR A 71 47.10 -39.46 28.95
CA THR A 71 48.51 -39.24 29.32
C THR A 71 48.92 -37.78 29.31
N SER A 72 48.08 -36.88 28.78
CA SER A 72 48.40 -35.47 28.55
C SER A 72 49.58 -35.23 27.58
N ALA A 73 50.01 -36.25 26.83
CA ALA A 73 51.11 -36.13 25.87
C ALA A 73 50.74 -35.16 24.72
N ILE A 74 51.65 -34.24 24.39
CA ILE A 74 51.47 -33.27 23.31
C ILE A 74 51.69 -33.95 21.95
N ILE A 75 50.75 -33.76 21.03
CA ILE A 75 50.78 -34.30 19.67
C ILE A 75 50.84 -33.13 18.69
N ASN A 76 52.01 -32.92 18.09
CA ASN A 76 52.24 -31.80 17.18
C ASN A 76 51.93 -32.23 15.74
N SER A 77 50.92 -31.62 15.12
CA SER A 77 50.64 -31.75 13.68
C SER A 77 50.68 -33.20 13.17
N HIS A 78 49.93 -34.10 13.81
CA HIS A 78 49.92 -35.51 13.45
C HIS A 78 49.09 -35.77 12.19
N ASN A 79 49.57 -36.69 11.36
CA ASN A 79 48.89 -37.17 10.17
C ASN A 79 47.94 -38.32 10.56
N TYR A 80 46.70 -37.98 10.87
CA TYR A 80 45.69 -39.00 11.16
C TYR A 80 45.33 -39.75 9.88
N SER A 81 45.38 -41.08 9.96
CA SER A 81 45.10 -41.99 8.84
C SER A 81 44.21 -43.13 9.32
N GLY A 82 43.74 -43.93 8.36
CA GLY A 82 42.95 -45.11 8.65
C GLY A 82 41.48 -44.83 8.92
N GLY A 83 40.95 -43.67 8.57
CA GLY A 83 39.55 -43.31 8.82
C GLY A 83 39.24 -43.01 10.30
N PRO A 84 39.92 -42.01 10.91
CA PRO A 84 39.69 -41.58 12.29
C PRO A 84 38.25 -41.10 12.56
N PHE A 85 37.82 -41.22 13.82
CA PHE A 85 36.54 -40.68 14.27
C PHE A 85 36.73 -39.34 14.99
N ILE A 86 35.79 -38.42 14.82
CA ILE A 86 35.83 -37.08 15.44
C ILE A 86 34.52 -36.85 16.20
N ILE A 87 34.63 -36.36 17.43
CA ILE A 87 33.53 -35.81 18.21
C ILE A 87 33.69 -34.30 18.21
N ASP A 88 32.67 -33.62 17.68
CA ASP A 88 32.66 -32.16 17.61
C ASP A 88 32.72 -31.52 19.01
N PHE A 89 33.37 -30.36 19.12
CA PHE A 89 33.50 -29.61 20.36
C PHE A 89 32.16 -29.39 21.09
N SER A 90 31.06 -29.19 20.36
CA SER A 90 29.71 -29.03 20.93
C SER A 90 29.26 -30.21 21.79
N TYR A 91 29.81 -31.41 21.56
CA TYR A 91 29.51 -32.63 22.33
C TYR A 91 30.65 -33.05 23.26
N ALA A 92 31.78 -32.34 23.28
CA ALA A 92 32.96 -32.72 24.06
C ALA A 92 32.65 -32.87 25.56
N ALA A 93 31.85 -31.96 26.14
CA ALA A 93 31.47 -32.03 27.55
C ALA A 93 30.64 -33.28 27.90
N LEU A 94 29.78 -33.74 26.98
CA LEU A 94 28.98 -34.95 27.15
C LEU A 94 29.80 -36.22 26.88
N ALA A 95 30.75 -36.15 25.96
CA ALA A 95 31.59 -37.27 25.55
C ALA A 95 32.67 -37.61 26.58
N LEU A 96 33.24 -36.60 27.26
CA LEU A 96 34.39 -36.78 28.15
C LEU A 96 34.16 -37.83 29.27
N PRO A 97 33.04 -37.83 30.02
CA PRO A 97 32.81 -38.84 31.04
C PRO A 97 32.73 -40.26 30.47
N ILE A 98 32.17 -40.41 29.26
CA ILE A 98 32.05 -41.70 28.57
C ILE A 98 33.43 -42.18 28.12
N ILE A 99 34.23 -41.28 27.52
CA ILE A 99 35.60 -41.56 27.08
C ILE A 99 36.47 -41.99 28.27
N GLN A 100 36.47 -41.21 29.35
CA GLN A 100 37.26 -41.51 30.54
C GLN A 100 36.83 -42.82 31.19
N SER A 101 35.52 -43.05 31.35
CA SER A 101 35.00 -44.31 31.90
C SER A 101 35.35 -45.51 31.02
N TRP A 102 35.38 -45.34 29.70
CA TRP A 102 35.73 -46.41 28.77
C TRP A 102 37.22 -46.75 28.84
N GLN A 103 38.08 -45.74 28.90
CA GLN A 103 39.54 -45.87 29.02
C GLN A 103 40.02 -46.53 30.32
N LEU A 104 39.17 -46.62 31.35
CA LEU A 104 39.48 -47.37 32.58
C LEU A 104 39.58 -48.89 32.35
N ASN A 105 38.79 -49.43 31.42
CA ASN A 105 38.64 -50.87 31.22
C ASN A 105 39.07 -51.34 29.82
N HIS A 106 39.37 -50.40 28.92
CA HIS A 106 39.76 -50.68 27.55
C HIS A 106 40.98 -49.86 27.14
N SER A 107 41.87 -50.46 26.37
CA SER A 107 43.08 -49.82 25.86
C SER A 107 42.78 -48.97 24.62
N VAL A 108 42.04 -47.85 24.76
CA VAL A 108 41.71 -46.94 23.65
C VAL A 108 42.40 -45.59 23.80
N THR A 109 43.03 -45.12 22.73
CA THR A 109 43.61 -43.77 22.68
C THR A 109 42.57 -42.78 22.17
N VAL A 110 42.51 -41.59 22.77
CA VAL A 110 41.65 -40.48 22.34
C VAL A 110 42.42 -39.18 22.57
N HIS A 111 42.45 -38.35 21.54
CA HIS A 111 43.14 -37.06 21.56
C HIS A 111 42.14 -35.91 21.63
N GLN A 112 42.51 -34.82 22.29
CA GLN A 112 41.80 -33.55 22.26
C GLN A 112 42.54 -32.55 21.39
N ALA A 113 41.90 -32.03 20.35
CA ALA A 113 42.50 -31.06 19.43
C ALA A 113 42.91 -29.79 20.19
N THR A 114 44.17 -29.36 20.04
CA THR A 114 44.70 -28.14 20.69
C THR A 114 44.63 -26.92 19.77
N ALA A 115 44.38 -27.14 18.49
CA ALA A 115 44.14 -26.12 17.48
C ALA A 115 42.96 -26.53 16.60
N ALA A 116 42.37 -25.55 15.91
CA ALA A 116 41.35 -25.82 14.93
C ALA A 116 41.91 -26.60 13.74
N PHE A 117 41.11 -27.49 13.17
CA PHE A 117 41.50 -28.25 11.98
C PHE A 117 40.30 -28.47 11.06
N THR A 118 40.56 -28.93 9.85
CA THR A 118 39.51 -29.35 8.91
C THR A 118 39.69 -30.81 8.57
N ALA A 119 38.58 -31.52 8.37
CA ALA A 119 38.62 -32.92 7.95
C ALA A 119 37.50 -33.21 6.93
N PRO A 120 37.78 -34.00 5.89
CA PRO A 120 36.75 -34.51 4.98
C PRO A 120 35.89 -35.54 5.71
N VAL A 121 34.64 -35.20 5.99
CA VAL A 121 33.69 -36.09 6.67
C VAL A 121 32.97 -36.94 5.62
N ALA A 122 33.17 -38.26 5.73
CA ALA A 122 32.48 -39.23 4.88
C ALA A 122 31.06 -39.50 5.39
N MET A 123 30.86 -39.53 6.71
CA MET A 123 29.60 -39.92 7.34
C MET A 123 29.47 -39.38 8.76
N THR A 124 28.25 -39.07 9.21
CA THR A 124 27.96 -38.74 10.62
C THR A 124 27.12 -39.85 11.25
N LEU A 125 27.70 -40.62 12.15
CA LEU A 125 26.98 -41.61 12.95
C LEU A 125 26.21 -40.88 14.05
N ARG A 126 24.94 -41.22 14.27
CA ARG A 126 24.06 -40.48 15.22
C ARG A 126 23.42 -41.29 16.31
N ARG A 127 23.30 -42.61 16.13
CA ARG A 127 22.80 -43.51 17.16
C ARG A 127 23.46 -44.87 17.04
N ALA A 128 23.49 -45.60 18.15
CA ALA A 128 24.04 -46.94 18.14
C ALA A 128 23.13 -47.85 17.31
N PRO A 129 23.68 -48.68 16.39
CA PRO A 129 22.89 -49.61 15.60
C PRO A 129 22.27 -50.68 16.50
N ARG A 130 21.01 -51.06 16.23
CA ARG A 130 20.38 -52.22 16.87
C ARG A 130 20.82 -53.48 16.12
N ILE A 131 21.58 -54.33 16.79
CA ILE A 131 22.25 -55.48 16.18
C ILE A 131 21.46 -56.74 16.49
N SER A 132 21.26 -57.59 15.49
CA SER A 132 20.80 -58.98 15.66
C SER A 132 21.78 -59.95 15.02
N ILE A 133 21.87 -61.16 15.57
CA ILE A 133 22.79 -62.20 15.12
C ILE A 133 21.99 -63.47 14.84
N GLU A 134 22.32 -64.19 13.78
CA GLU A 134 21.78 -65.52 13.54
C GLU A 134 22.33 -66.51 14.59
N GLU A 135 21.46 -67.30 15.22
CA GLU A 135 21.85 -68.31 16.21
C GLU A 135 22.93 -69.28 15.70
N ARG A 136 22.81 -69.69 14.43
CA ARG A 136 23.77 -70.61 13.80
C ARG A 136 25.14 -69.95 13.69
N ASN A 137 26.13 -70.57 14.31
CA ASN A 137 27.51 -70.05 14.39
C ASN A 137 27.63 -68.63 14.99
N ALA A 138 26.63 -68.18 15.76
CA ALA A 138 26.61 -66.88 16.44
C ALA A 138 27.88 -66.61 17.26
N ARG A 139 28.49 -67.67 17.81
CA ARG A 139 29.73 -67.60 18.62
C ARG A 139 30.87 -66.86 17.93
N VAL A 140 30.93 -66.89 16.60
CA VAL A 140 31.93 -66.17 15.80
C VAL A 140 31.74 -64.66 15.97
N ILE A 141 30.54 -64.15 15.66
CA ILE A 141 30.20 -62.72 15.75
C ILE A 141 30.18 -62.23 17.21
N ILE A 142 29.63 -63.02 18.13
CA ILE A 142 29.56 -62.71 19.57
C ILE A 142 30.95 -62.38 20.13
N LYS A 143 31.96 -63.16 19.76
CA LYS A 143 33.34 -62.94 20.22
C LYS A 143 33.87 -61.58 19.77
N TYR A 144 33.54 -61.15 18.56
CA TYR A 144 33.96 -59.87 18.00
C TYR A 144 33.26 -58.68 18.65
N LEU A 145 31.94 -58.74 18.83
CA LEU A 145 31.19 -57.68 19.52
C LEU A 145 31.65 -57.53 20.98
N ASN A 146 31.87 -58.66 21.68
CA ASN A 146 32.42 -58.64 23.03
C ASN A 146 33.85 -58.09 23.10
N SER A 147 34.69 -58.38 22.10
CA SER A 147 36.05 -57.83 22.03
C SER A 147 36.06 -56.32 21.78
N ALA A 148 35.06 -55.82 21.05
CA ALA A 148 34.80 -54.40 20.91
C ALA A 148 34.11 -53.79 22.14
N GLY A 149 33.62 -54.58 23.09
CA GLY A 149 32.83 -54.08 24.21
C GLY A 149 31.42 -53.59 23.82
N ILE A 150 30.92 -53.99 22.65
CA ILE A 150 29.55 -53.66 22.21
C ILE A 150 28.59 -54.63 22.91
N PRO A 151 27.67 -54.15 23.79
CA PRO A 151 26.76 -55.03 24.53
C PRO A 151 25.55 -55.46 23.69
N ASP A 152 24.83 -56.46 24.17
CA ASP A 152 23.50 -56.83 23.65
C ASP A 152 22.45 -55.75 23.99
N SER A 153 21.21 -55.93 23.51
CA SER A 153 20.12 -54.95 23.71
C SER A 153 19.78 -54.71 25.19
N ASN A 154 20.05 -55.68 26.06
CA ASN A 154 19.87 -55.54 27.51
C ASN A 154 21.06 -54.86 28.20
N GLY A 155 22.13 -54.54 27.46
CA GLY A 155 23.35 -53.95 28.01
C GLY A 155 24.33 -54.98 28.57
N ASN A 156 24.13 -56.27 28.35
CA ASN A 156 25.01 -57.34 28.83
C ASN A 156 26.05 -57.74 27.78
N VAL A 157 27.06 -58.52 28.20
CA VAL A 157 27.95 -59.21 27.26
C VAL A 157 27.18 -60.22 26.43
N TRP A 158 27.50 -60.32 25.14
CA TRP A 158 26.82 -61.22 24.24
C TRP A 158 27.07 -62.69 24.60
N THR A 159 25.99 -63.47 24.60
CA THR A 159 26.01 -64.92 24.72
C THR A 159 25.07 -65.52 23.66
N THR A 160 25.12 -66.84 23.44
CA THR A 160 24.16 -67.50 22.54
C THR A 160 22.71 -67.43 23.03
N SER A 161 22.49 -67.01 24.29
CA SER A 161 21.16 -66.81 24.88
C SER A 161 20.76 -65.34 24.98
N SER A 162 21.58 -64.43 24.42
CA SER A 162 21.21 -63.01 24.33
C SER A 162 19.93 -62.86 23.50
N PRO A 163 19.02 -61.93 23.86
CA PRO A 163 17.70 -61.79 23.23
C PRO A 163 17.74 -61.41 21.74
N ASP A 164 18.90 -60.96 21.27
CA ASP A 164 19.15 -60.51 19.90
C ASP A 164 19.80 -61.59 19.03
N VAL A 165 20.08 -62.76 19.61
CA VAL A 165 20.46 -63.96 18.88
C VAL A 165 19.17 -64.66 18.46
N LEU A 166 18.89 -64.66 17.16
CA LEU A 166 17.62 -65.09 16.60
C LEU A 166 17.77 -66.44 15.90
N ASP A 167 16.94 -67.40 16.30
CA ASP A 167 16.77 -68.66 15.59
C ASP A 167 15.82 -68.47 14.38
N HIS A 168 15.80 -69.45 13.47
CA HIS A 168 14.96 -69.35 12.26
C HIS A 168 13.46 -69.30 12.55
N ALA A 169 12.99 -69.88 13.67
CA ALA A 169 11.58 -69.82 14.06
C ALA A 169 11.18 -68.41 14.51
N THR A 170 12.03 -67.75 15.28
CA THR A 170 11.87 -66.37 15.72
C THR A 170 11.92 -65.45 14.51
N ILE A 171 12.86 -65.68 13.59
CA ILE A 171 12.97 -64.94 12.35
C ILE A 171 11.71 -65.10 11.48
N ALA A 172 11.23 -66.33 11.27
CA ALA A 172 10.01 -66.64 10.51
C ALA A 172 8.76 -65.94 11.08
N ASN A 173 8.74 -65.66 12.38
CA ASN A 173 7.69 -64.89 13.04
C ASN A 173 7.99 -63.38 13.07
N TYR A 174 8.79 -62.89 12.13
CA TYR A 174 9.21 -61.49 12.00
C TYR A 174 9.99 -60.97 13.21
N GLY A 175 10.82 -61.80 13.85
CA GLY A 175 11.66 -61.40 14.98
C GLY A 175 12.65 -60.27 14.68
N PHE A 176 12.93 -60.00 13.40
CA PHE A 176 13.68 -58.83 12.95
C PHE A 176 12.93 -57.50 13.05
N LEU A 177 11.61 -57.58 13.15
CA LEU A 177 10.65 -56.49 13.03
C LEU A 177 9.78 -56.38 14.28
N SER A 178 8.84 -55.45 14.27
CA SER A 178 7.73 -55.41 15.21
C SER A 178 6.87 -56.68 15.06
N SER A 179 5.93 -56.87 16.00
CA SER A 179 5.16 -58.10 16.13
C SER A 179 4.54 -58.60 14.81
N ALA A 180 4.36 -59.92 14.71
CA ALA A 180 3.61 -60.53 13.60
C ALA A 180 2.18 -59.98 13.44
N ALA A 181 1.59 -59.36 14.47
CA ALA A 181 0.27 -58.72 14.40
C ALA A 181 0.27 -57.28 13.83
N ASP A 182 1.42 -56.60 13.79
CA ASP A 182 1.53 -55.24 13.26
C ASP A 182 1.61 -55.27 11.72
N PRO A 183 0.61 -54.76 10.98
CA PRO A 183 0.59 -54.81 9.51
C PRO A 183 1.71 -53.96 8.88
N CYS A 184 2.24 -52.97 9.59
CA CYS A 184 3.28 -52.04 9.12
C CYS A 184 4.68 -52.39 9.62
N LYS A 185 4.90 -53.64 10.06
CA LYS A 185 6.18 -54.26 10.48
C LYS A 185 7.36 -53.29 10.65
N ARG A 186 7.62 -52.71 11.81
CA ARG A 186 8.73 -51.75 11.97
C ARG A 186 10.05 -52.46 12.21
N LEU A 187 11.17 -51.89 11.77
CA LEU A 187 12.50 -52.44 12.06
C LEU A 187 12.71 -52.53 13.58
N LYS A 188 12.92 -53.74 14.11
CA LYS A 188 13.39 -53.96 15.50
C LYS A 188 14.91 -53.86 15.57
N TYR A 189 15.58 -54.33 14.52
CA TYR A 189 17.04 -54.24 14.34
C TYR A 189 17.39 -53.38 13.13
N ASP A 190 18.58 -52.79 13.13
CA ASP A 190 19.12 -52.04 11.99
C ASP A 190 20.02 -52.93 11.13
N ILE A 191 20.69 -53.91 11.75
CA ILE A 191 21.52 -54.90 11.07
C ILE A 191 21.28 -56.31 11.59
N PHE A 192 21.27 -57.27 10.66
CA PHE A 192 21.28 -58.70 10.93
C PHE A 192 22.61 -59.29 10.45
N LEU A 193 23.31 -59.95 11.36
CA LEU A 193 24.62 -60.55 11.14
C LEU A 193 24.49 -62.07 11.07
N SER A 194 24.87 -62.67 9.94
CA SER A 194 24.80 -64.10 9.70
C SER A 194 26.20 -64.68 9.45
N ALA A 195 26.63 -65.58 10.35
CA ALA A 195 27.94 -66.20 10.33
C ALA A 195 27.91 -67.57 9.62
N HIS A 196 28.91 -67.78 8.75
CA HIS A 196 29.37 -68.99 8.08
C HIS A 196 28.52 -70.25 8.34
N THR A 197 27.30 -70.31 7.79
CA THR A 197 26.41 -71.47 7.92
C THR A 197 26.77 -72.52 6.89
N ASN A 198 26.41 -73.79 7.09
CA ASN A 198 26.71 -74.85 6.13
C ASN A 198 25.80 -74.67 4.89
N ASP A 199 26.18 -75.21 3.72
CA ASP A 199 25.51 -75.07 2.40
C ASP A 199 24.00 -75.48 2.34
N ARG A 200 23.33 -75.75 3.46
CA ARG A 200 21.94 -76.21 3.53
C ARG A 200 21.08 -75.55 4.61
N ASP A 201 21.58 -74.56 5.35
CA ASP A 201 20.86 -74.04 6.53
C ASP A 201 19.63 -73.17 6.20
N TRP A 202 19.54 -72.66 4.96
CA TRP A 202 18.40 -71.90 4.42
C TRP A 202 17.84 -72.59 3.15
N SER A 203 17.99 -73.92 3.05
CA SER A 203 17.85 -74.74 1.82
C SER A 203 16.47 -74.74 1.14
N GLY A 204 15.48 -74.01 1.67
CA GLY A 204 14.17 -73.80 1.04
C GLY A 204 13.23 -75.00 1.09
N ASN A 205 13.65 -76.13 1.68
CA ASN A 205 12.86 -77.35 1.80
C ASN A 205 12.04 -77.41 3.11
N ASN A 206 12.27 -76.49 4.04
CA ASN A 206 11.59 -76.38 5.33
C ASN A 206 10.68 -75.12 5.36
N PRO A 207 9.37 -75.25 5.67
CA PRO A 207 8.45 -74.10 5.73
C PRO A 207 8.91 -72.96 6.66
N VAL A 208 9.60 -73.29 7.77
CA VAL A 208 10.13 -72.28 8.70
C VAL A 208 11.25 -71.47 8.05
N GLU A 209 12.14 -72.11 7.30
CA GLU A 209 13.23 -71.44 6.57
C GLU A 209 12.69 -70.58 5.42
N VAL A 210 11.61 -71.02 4.75
CA VAL A 210 10.92 -70.20 3.73
C VAL A 210 10.31 -68.95 4.36
N ALA A 211 9.58 -69.09 5.46
CA ALA A 211 9.01 -67.95 6.18
C ALA A 211 10.10 -67.01 6.75
N ALA A 212 11.23 -67.56 7.19
CA ALA A 212 12.38 -66.77 7.63
C ALA A 212 12.99 -65.93 6.49
N ARG A 213 13.00 -66.46 5.25
CA ARG A 213 13.39 -65.72 4.05
C ARG A 213 12.44 -64.59 3.72
N ASP A 214 11.14 -64.82 3.83
CA ASP A 214 10.14 -63.78 3.59
C ASP A 214 10.24 -62.65 4.64
N ALA A 215 10.52 -63.00 5.90
CA ALA A 215 10.78 -62.03 6.95
C ALA A 215 12.08 -61.23 6.71
N LEU A 216 13.15 -61.89 6.26
CA LEU A 216 14.40 -61.24 5.87
C LEU A 216 14.23 -60.34 4.64
N ASP A 217 13.44 -60.77 3.65
CA ASP A 217 13.07 -59.97 2.47
C ASP A 217 12.35 -58.69 2.89
N THR A 218 11.35 -58.82 3.76
CA THR A 218 10.61 -57.68 4.32
C THR A 218 11.54 -56.74 5.07
N PHE A 219 12.42 -57.29 5.93
CA PHE A 219 13.43 -56.53 6.67
C PHE A 219 14.33 -55.70 5.76
N LEU A 220 14.82 -56.27 4.66
CA LEU A 220 15.67 -55.56 3.69
C LEU A 220 14.88 -54.52 2.88
N ARG A 221 13.62 -54.78 2.49
CA ARG A 221 12.81 -53.81 1.74
C ARG A 221 12.60 -52.51 2.50
N ILE A 222 12.42 -52.59 3.82
CA ILE A 222 12.11 -51.44 4.67
C ILE A 222 13.33 -50.74 5.25
N GLY A 223 14.54 -51.07 4.78
CA GLY A 223 15.77 -50.38 5.18
C GLY A 223 16.67 -51.12 6.17
N GLY A 224 16.42 -52.42 6.43
CA GLY A 224 17.32 -53.26 7.20
C GLY A 224 18.60 -53.59 6.44
N MET A 225 19.66 -53.94 7.18
CA MET A 225 20.93 -54.37 6.60
C MET A 225 21.26 -55.82 6.91
N LEU A 226 21.66 -56.59 5.90
CA LEU A 226 22.18 -57.95 6.07
C LEU A 226 23.70 -57.91 5.93
N HIS A 227 24.43 -58.40 6.93
CA HIS A 227 25.81 -58.83 6.76
C HIS A 227 25.82 -60.36 6.74
N ALA A 228 26.23 -60.94 5.63
CA ALA A 228 26.38 -62.38 5.48
C ALA A 228 27.84 -62.73 5.12
N THR A 229 28.39 -63.70 5.83
CA THR A 229 29.72 -64.26 5.52
C THR A 229 29.62 -65.42 4.52
N CYS A 230 30.76 -65.95 4.05
CA CYS A 230 30.87 -66.71 2.81
C CYS A 230 29.78 -67.77 2.52
N HIS A 231 29.70 -68.85 3.30
CA HIS A 231 28.73 -69.92 3.09
C HIS A 231 27.29 -69.51 3.46
N SER A 232 27.12 -68.45 4.26
CA SER A 232 25.80 -67.94 4.65
C SER A 232 25.04 -67.38 3.47
N ILE A 233 25.65 -66.54 2.62
CA ILE A 233 24.94 -65.98 1.47
C ILE A 233 24.50 -67.07 0.49
N GLN A 234 25.33 -68.11 0.30
CA GLN A 234 25.00 -69.20 -0.61
C GLN A 234 23.76 -69.95 -0.13
N SER A 235 23.62 -70.10 1.19
CA SER A 235 22.44 -70.69 1.80
C SER A 235 21.20 -69.77 1.68
N ILE A 236 21.34 -68.47 1.88
CA ILE A 236 20.23 -67.48 1.84
C ILE A 236 19.71 -67.28 0.39
N GLU A 237 20.60 -67.27 -0.60
CA GLU A 237 20.31 -67.02 -2.01
C GLU A 237 19.57 -68.18 -2.69
N ASN A 238 20.07 -69.42 -2.68
CA ASN A 238 19.65 -70.50 -3.61
C ASN A 238 19.71 -70.07 -5.11
N ILE A 239 19.60 -71.02 -6.05
CA ILE A 239 19.81 -70.80 -7.51
C ILE A 239 18.83 -69.76 -8.13
N VAL A 240 17.71 -69.43 -7.47
CA VAL A 240 16.67 -68.48 -7.95
C VAL A 240 16.38 -67.37 -6.94
N GLY A 241 17.32 -67.10 -6.02
CA GLY A 241 17.18 -66.15 -4.91
C GLY A 241 16.81 -64.73 -5.31
N PRO A 242 16.15 -63.98 -4.41
CA PRO A 242 15.72 -62.64 -4.72
C PRO A 242 16.73 -61.58 -4.23
N PHE A 243 17.84 -61.97 -3.57
CA PHE A 243 18.72 -61.07 -2.84
C PHE A 243 19.86 -60.46 -3.69
N ILE A 244 20.63 -61.23 -4.48
CA ILE A 244 21.79 -60.67 -5.22
C ILE A 244 21.86 -61.14 -6.70
N THR A 245 21.59 -62.42 -7.08
CA THR A 245 21.70 -62.86 -8.52
C THR A 245 20.80 -64.04 -8.95
N SER A 246 20.83 -64.48 -10.23
CA SER A 246 20.15 -65.68 -10.77
C SER A 246 21.05 -66.91 -11.00
N THR A 247 22.36 -66.79 -10.80
CA THR A 247 23.33 -67.89 -10.95
C THR A 247 24.59 -67.53 -10.17
N PHE A 248 24.70 -67.97 -8.91
CA PHE A 248 25.92 -67.74 -8.15
C PHE A 248 26.97 -68.80 -8.54
N SER A 249 27.73 -68.54 -9.62
CA SER A 249 28.99 -69.26 -9.87
C SER A 249 30.13 -68.26 -9.89
N VAL A 250 30.90 -68.19 -8.81
CA VAL A 250 32.20 -67.51 -8.81
C VAL A 250 33.24 -68.51 -9.31
N ALA A 251 33.19 -68.85 -10.60
CA ALA A 251 34.18 -69.68 -11.24
C ALA A 251 35.33 -68.80 -11.74
N ASN A 252 36.48 -68.98 -11.10
CA ASN A 252 37.77 -68.33 -11.31
C ASN A 252 38.21 -68.36 -12.80
N GLN A 253 38.05 -67.26 -13.55
CA GLN A 253 38.56 -67.11 -14.92
C GLN A 253 39.61 -66.01 -15.07
N GLY A 254 40.44 -65.76 -14.05
CA GLY A 254 41.68 -64.97 -14.22
C GLY A 254 41.50 -63.49 -14.59
N ASP A 255 40.32 -62.93 -14.37
CA ASP A 255 39.99 -61.54 -14.65
C ASP A 255 40.35 -60.57 -13.50
N THR A 256 40.07 -59.30 -13.75
CA THR A 256 40.68 -58.13 -13.15
C THR A 256 39.53 -57.19 -12.67
N PHE A 257 39.58 -56.64 -11.43
CA PHE A 257 38.47 -55.91 -10.77
C PHE A 257 38.64 -54.40 -10.51
N PHE A 258 37.56 -53.62 -10.67
CA PHE A 258 37.51 -52.19 -10.34
C PHE A 258 36.74 -51.93 -9.04
N VAL A 259 37.31 -51.07 -8.20
CA VAL A 259 36.66 -50.49 -7.03
C VAL A 259 36.13 -49.11 -7.41
N GLU A 260 34.81 -48.97 -7.55
CA GLU A 260 34.18 -47.70 -7.98
C GLU A 260 34.31 -46.57 -6.95
N LYS A 261 34.44 -46.92 -5.65
CA LYS A 261 34.56 -45.98 -4.53
C LYS A 261 35.64 -46.44 -3.55
N PRO A 262 36.93 -46.22 -3.87
CA PRO A 262 38.06 -46.66 -3.03
C PRO A 262 38.07 -46.01 -1.65
N ASP A 263 37.46 -44.83 -1.51
CA ASP A 263 37.37 -44.05 -0.27
C ASP A 263 36.09 -44.33 0.52
N PHE A 264 35.32 -45.37 0.16
CA PHE A 264 34.13 -45.74 0.89
C PHE A 264 34.49 -46.46 2.20
N PRO A 265 33.85 -46.16 3.34
CA PRO A 265 34.22 -46.73 4.65
C PRO A 265 34.16 -48.26 4.73
N LEU A 266 33.41 -48.91 3.83
CA LEU A 266 33.26 -50.36 3.73
C LEU A 266 34.16 -51.02 2.67
N THR A 267 34.99 -50.27 1.96
CA THR A 267 35.82 -50.82 0.88
C THR A 267 37.23 -51.14 1.37
N GLN A 268 37.60 -52.43 1.39
CA GLN A 268 38.95 -52.90 1.74
C GLN A 268 39.36 -54.09 0.84
N ALA A 269 40.63 -54.15 0.42
CA ALA A 269 41.20 -55.26 -0.35
C ALA A 269 42.65 -55.53 0.07
N VAL A 270 43.03 -56.78 0.28
CA VAL A 270 44.37 -57.17 0.77
C VAL A 270 44.92 -58.38 0.03
N SER A 271 46.24 -58.43 -0.20
CA SER A 271 46.94 -59.60 -0.75
C SER A 271 47.47 -60.52 0.36
N THR A 272 47.26 -61.83 0.24
CA THR A 272 47.58 -62.82 1.28
C THR A 272 49.06 -63.09 1.64
N PRO A 273 50.10 -62.79 0.82
CA PRO A 273 51.48 -63.16 1.20
C PRO A 273 52.34 -62.04 1.80
N THR A 274 51.88 -60.78 1.84
CA THR A 274 52.62 -59.66 2.45
C THR A 274 51.92 -59.20 3.71
N ALA A 275 52.68 -58.92 4.78
CA ALA A 275 52.13 -58.32 5.99
C ALA A 275 51.32 -57.05 5.61
N PRO A 276 50.05 -56.93 6.04
CA PRO A 276 49.19 -55.84 5.59
C PRO A 276 49.74 -54.48 6.02
N SER A 277 49.82 -53.52 5.09
CA SER A 277 49.87 -52.08 5.40
C SER A 277 48.47 -51.57 5.81
N ARG A 278 48.42 -50.43 6.50
CA ARG A 278 47.35 -50.06 7.45
C ARG A 278 46.03 -49.77 6.71
N PRO A 279 44.86 -50.22 7.19
CA PRO A 279 43.60 -50.05 6.49
C PRO A 279 43.05 -48.61 6.58
N GLY A 280 42.67 -48.01 5.44
CA GLY A 280 42.15 -46.65 5.34
C GLY A 280 41.67 -46.21 3.95
N GLY A 281 41.25 -47.14 3.09
CA GLY A 281 40.86 -46.92 1.68
C GLY A 281 41.73 -47.73 0.74
N ALA A 282 41.16 -48.59 -0.13
CA ALA A 282 41.95 -49.54 -0.92
C ALA A 282 42.28 -49.00 -2.32
N VAL A 283 43.55 -49.11 -2.73
CA VAL A 283 43.98 -48.94 -4.13
C VAL A 283 44.45 -50.27 -4.65
N ASN A 284 43.72 -50.81 -5.64
CA ASN A 284 44.27 -51.69 -6.67
C ASN A 284 43.33 -51.64 -7.89
N THR A 285 43.84 -51.21 -9.04
CA THR A 285 43.12 -51.17 -10.33
C THR A 285 43.35 -52.45 -11.12
N TRP A 286 42.27 -53.07 -11.60
CA TRP A 286 42.34 -54.27 -12.42
C TRP A 286 41.16 -54.26 -13.43
N THR A 287 41.41 -54.38 -14.75
CA THR A 287 40.45 -54.27 -15.89
C THR A 287 39.51 -55.47 -16.27
N ALA A 288 38.18 -55.27 -16.27
CA ALA A 288 37.14 -56.01 -17.05
C ALA A 288 35.80 -55.20 -17.11
N THR A 289 34.81 -55.60 -17.94
CA THR A 289 33.54 -54.84 -18.24
C THR A 289 32.27 -55.57 -17.78
N TYR A 290 31.27 -54.90 -17.13
CA TYR A 290 29.78 -55.16 -17.02
C TYR A 290 29.14 -54.40 -15.80
N LEU A 291 27.87 -54.56 -15.34
CA LEU A 291 26.57 -53.91 -15.67
C LEU A 291 26.22 -52.84 -14.57
N PRO A 292 25.34 -51.83 -14.82
CA PRO A 292 25.24 -50.57 -14.04
C PRO A 292 24.70 -50.59 -12.59
N SER A 293 24.20 -51.71 -12.05
CA SER A 293 23.37 -51.68 -10.83
C SER A 293 23.77 -52.65 -9.71
N ALA A 294 24.96 -53.27 -9.78
CA ALA A 294 25.53 -54.04 -8.68
C ALA A 294 27.00 -53.64 -8.45
N GLN A 295 27.32 -53.12 -7.26
CA GLN A 295 28.72 -53.00 -6.82
C GLN A 295 29.26 -54.41 -6.52
N ARG A 296 29.93 -55.02 -7.51
CA ARG A 296 30.69 -56.26 -7.33
C ARG A 296 32.15 -55.94 -7.04
N LEU A 297 32.70 -56.37 -5.89
CA LEU A 297 34.15 -56.39 -5.68
C LEU A 297 34.66 -57.83 -5.51
N ALA A 298 35.31 -58.31 -6.58
CA ALA A 298 36.51 -59.15 -6.63
C ALA A 298 36.66 -60.46 -5.85
N TYR A 299 36.59 -61.62 -6.54
CA TYR A 299 37.33 -62.84 -6.17
C TYR A 299 38.30 -63.24 -7.29
N PHE A 300 39.57 -63.51 -6.97
CA PHE A 300 40.46 -64.25 -7.88
C PHE A 300 41.48 -65.10 -7.13
N ARG A 301 41.95 -66.15 -7.80
CA ARG A 301 43.11 -66.95 -7.37
C ARG A 301 44.22 -66.79 -8.39
N ARG A 302 45.41 -66.32 -7.96
CA ARG A 302 46.61 -66.23 -8.81
C ARG A 302 47.70 -67.13 -8.24
N GLY A 303 47.94 -68.29 -8.87
CA GLY A 303 48.92 -69.26 -8.39
C GLY A 303 48.54 -69.87 -7.02
N THR A 304 49.45 -69.88 -6.05
CA THR A 304 49.26 -70.41 -4.68
C THR A 304 48.63 -69.41 -3.71
N LEU A 305 48.24 -68.22 -4.16
CA LEU A 305 47.70 -67.15 -3.32
C LEU A 305 46.16 -67.13 -3.40
N ASN A 306 45.50 -67.16 -2.24
CA ASN A 306 44.06 -66.92 -2.11
C ASN A 306 43.82 -65.41 -2.00
N TYR A 307 42.76 -64.87 -2.61
CA TYR A 307 42.29 -63.51 -2.36
C TYR A 307 40.81 -63.58 -2.02
N ASP A 308 40.41 -62.82 -1.00
CA ASP A 308 39.09 -62.84 -0.39
C ASP A 308 38.26 -61.65 -0.89
N PHE A 309 36.93 -61.82 -0.96
CA PHE A 309 36.03 -60.92 -1.72
C PHE A 309 34.97 -60.24 -0.87
N LEU A 310 34.52 -59.06 -1.30
CA LEU A 310 33.58 -58.24 -0.55
C LEU A 310 32.57 -57.61 -1.51
N ALA A 311 31.28 -57.89 -1.33
CA ALA A 311 30.25 -57.29 -2.16
C ALA A 311 29.27 -56.54 -1.26
N ALA A 312 29.12 -55.25 -1.45
CA ALA A 312 28.08 -54.46 -0.81
C ALA A 312 27.19 -53.90 -1.90
N GLY A 313 25.88 -54.11 -1.82
CA GLY A 313 24.98 -53.69 -2.89
C GLY A 313 23.51 -53.68 -2.51
N SER A 314 22.71 -53.11 -3.40
CA SER A 314 21.27 -53.16 -3.34
C SER A 314 20.76 -54.57 -3.69
N TYR A 315 19.59 -54.88 -3.17
CA TYR A 315 18.87 -56.11 -3.46
C TYR A 315 18.51 -56.25 -4.96
N LYS A 316 18.48 -57.48 -5.49
CA LYS A 316 18.13 -57.78 -6.90
C LYS A 316 16.70 -57.31 -7.24
N GLY A 317 16.60 -56.34 -8.16
CA GLY A 317 15.33 -55.69 -8.51
C GLY A 317 15.10 -54.33 -7.82
N GLY A 318 16.06 -53.84 -7.04
CA GLY A 318 16.35 -52.41 -6.80
C GLY A 318 15.30 -51.54 -6.07
N THR A 319 14.17 -52.08 -5.64
CA THR A 319 13.02 -51.27 -5.18
C THR A 319 12.93 -51.07 -3.66
N GLY A 320 13.97 -51.42 -2.89
CA GLY A 320 13.97 -51.34 -1.42
C GLY A 320 15.07 -50.43 -0.85
N ALA A 321 14.89 -50.00 0.40
CA ALA A 321 15.80 -49.07 1.09
C ALA A 321 17.01 -49.75 1.78
N GLY A 322 17.02 -51.08 1.91
CA GLY A 322 18.06 -51.82 2.65
C GLY A 322 19.25 -52.24 1.80
N LYS A 323 20.24 -52.86 2.45
CA LYS A 323 21.49 -53.29 1.80
C LYS A 323 21.99 -54.63 2.28
N ILE A 324 22.72 -55.30 1.39
CA ILE A 324 23.40 -56.55 1.70
C ILE A 324 24.90 -56.31 1.60
N VAL A 325 25.59 -56.76 2.63
CA VAL A 325 27.02 -56.84 2.76
C VAL A 325 27.38 -58.33 2.76
N TYR A 326 28.24 -58.71 1.83
CA TYR A 326 28.79 -60.04 1.74
C TYR A 326 30.29 -60.01 2.00
N GLU A 327 30.75 -60.88 2.89
CA GLU A 327 32.15 -61.08 3.25
C GLU A 327 32.60 -62.52 2.89
N GLY A 328 33.49 -62.67 1.90
CA GLY A 328 33.99 -63.96 1.40
C GLY A 328 35.37 -64.33 1.94
N GLY A 329 35.63 -65.62 2.24
CA GLY A 329 36.92 -66.17 2.69
C GLY A 329 36.78 -67.58 3.28
N HIS A 330 37.89 -68.32 3.52
CA HIS A 330 37.84 -69.75 3.91
C HIS A 330 38.44 -70.12 5.29
N GLU A 331 38.83 -69.18 6.15
CA GLU A 331 39.37 -69.51 7.48
C GLU A 331 38.74 -68.64 8.59
N TYR A 332 37.64 -69.12 9.18
CA TYR A 332 37.05 -68.53 10.40
C TYR A 332 37.25 -69.53 11.55
N THR A 333 38.44 -69.53 12.17
CA THR A 333 38.72 -70.47 13.25
C THR A 333 38.19 -69.99 14.59
N TYR A 334 37.78 -70.93 15.45
CA TYR A 334 37.28 -70.65 16.81
C TYR A 334 38.36 -70.06 17.75
N ASP A 335 39.64 -70.15 17.37
CA ASP A 335 40.80 -69.86 18.21
C ASP A 335 41.59 -68.66 17.63
N MET A 336 41.53 -67.50 18.29
CA MET A 336 42.24 -66.29 17.83
C MET A 336 43.73 -66.45 18.15
N LYS A 337 44.52 -67.06 17.26
CA LYS A 337 45.96 -67.19 17.48
C LYS A 337 46.75 -66.03 16.88
N LYS A 338 47.04 -65.01 17.71
CA LYS A 338 48.06 -63.92 17.57
C LYS A 338 47.88 -62.88 16.43
N PRO A 339 48.01 -61.57 16.71
CA PRO A 339 47.95 -60.50 15.72
C PRO A 339 49.36 -60.12 15.23
N TYR A 340 49.50 -59.83 13.93
CA TYR A 340 50.64 -59.11 13.35
C TYR A 340 52.06 -59.50 13.83
N THR A 341 52.38 -60.78 13.87
CA THR A 341 53.74 -61.17 13.48
C THR A 341 53.77 -61.20 11.96
N HIS A 342 54.86 -60.76 11.33
CA HIS A 342 55.09 -60.71 9.87
C HIS A 342 54.86 -62.03 9.09
N THR A 343 54.33 -63.06 9.75
CA THR A 343 54.02 -64.38 9.26
C THR A 343 52.60 -64.77 9.72
N ALA A 344 51.68 -64.72 8.75
CA ALA A 344 50.46 -65.53 8.65
C ALA A 344 49.30 -65.33 9.65
N ASN A 345 48.70 -64.13 9.75
CA ASN A 345 47.31 -64.03 10.22
C ASN A 345 46.48 -63.00 9.45
N THR A 346 45.50 -63.51 8.71
CA THR A 346 44.55 -62.79 7.84
C THR A 346 43.30 -62.28 8.59
N ASP A 347 43.10 -62.69 9.85
CA ASP A 347 41.85 -62.54 10.62
C ASP A 347 41.43 -61.09 10.99
N MET A 348 42.36 -60.12 10.98
CA MET A 348 42.11 -58.76 11.52
C MET A 348 41.42 -57.78 10.56
N ILE A 349 41.58 -57.97 9.23
CA ILE A 349 40.92 -57.12 8.21
C ILE A 349 39.41 -57.39 8.20
N PHE A 350 39.04 -58.66 8.35
CA PHE A 350 37.66 -59.14 8.47
C PHE A 350 36.94 -58.53 9.67
N LEU A 351 37.61 -58.45 10.82
CA LEU A 351 37.05 -57.90 12.06
C LEU A 351 36.68 -56.42 11.95
N ARG A 352 37.57 -55.61 11.37
CA ARG A 352 37.30 -54.20 11.16
C ARG A 352 36.16 -53.99 10.18
N TYR A 353 36.05 -54.84 9.15
CA TYR A 353 34.96 -54.79 8.19
C TYR A 353 33.60 -55.11 8.83
N LEU A 354 33.53 -56.18 9.62
CA LEU A 354 32.34 -56.53 10.38
C LEU A 354 31.89 -55.34 11.25
N LEU A 355 32.79 -54.74 12.03
CA LEU A 355 32.47 -53.59 12.90
C LEU A 355 32.14 -52.32 12.12
N ASN A 356 32.79 -52.09 10.98
CA ASN A 356 32.42 -51.01 10.06
C ASN A 356 31.00 -51.20 9.52
N SER A 357 30.63 -52.43 9.12
CA SER A 357 29.29 -52.75 8.61
C SER A 357 28.21 -52.57 9.67
N VAL A 358 28.52 -52.93 10.93
CA VAL A 358 27.66 -52.69 12.09
C VAL A 358 27.34 -51.21 12.22
N LEU A 359 28.37 -50.34 12.23
CA LEU A 359 28.17 -48.89 12.35
C LEU A 359 27.60 -48.26 11.06
N PHE A 360 27.83 -48.86 9.89
CA PHE A 360 27.33 -48.36 8.61
C PHE A 360 25.81 -48.48 8.48
N SER A 361 25.17 -49.38 9.22
CA SER A 361 23.70 -49.55 9.19
C SER A 361 22.91 -48.31 9.54
N VAL A 362 23.49 -47.40 10.32
CA VAL A 362 22.92 -46.09 10.66
C VAL A 362 23.55 -44.94 9.87
N GLY A 363 24.38 -45.27 8.89
CA GLY A 363 25.26 -44.34 8.18
C GLY A 363 24.70 -43.75 6.87
N LYS A 364 23.76 -44.47 6.25
CA LYS A 364 23.05 -44.09 5.02
C LYS A 364 21.80 -43.26 5.33
N PRO A 365 21.20 -42.52 4.38
CA PRO A 365 19.91 -41.89 4.65
C PRO A 365 18.82 -42.96 4.74
N ARG A 366 17.89 -42.78 5.67
CA ARG A 366 16.74 -43.67 5.82
C ARG A 366 15.52 -42.86 6.24
N ILE A 367 14.60 -42.67 5.30
CA ILE A 367 13.37 -41.92 5.55
C ILE A 367 12.32 -42.86 6.14
N ALA A 368 11.83 -42.53 7.35
CA ALA A 368 10.82 -43.28 8.06
C ALA A 368 9.68 -42.37 8.52
N LEU A 369 8.44 -42.88 8.47
CA LEU A 369 7.26 -42.19 9.01
C LEU A 369 6.88 -42.77 10.38
N ASN A 370 7.13 -41.99 11.42
CA ASN A 370 6.80 -42.32 12.80
C ASN A 370 5.49 -41.67 13.24
N ALA A 371 4.79 -42.30 14.19
CA ALA A 371 3.53 -41.82 14.76
C ALA A 371 3.58 -41.87 16.29
N SER A 372 2.99 -40.89 16.97
CA SER A 372 2.95 -40.82 18.43
C SER A 372 1.67 -40.11 18.92
N PRO A 373 0.99 -40.60 19.97
CA PRO A 373 1.28 -41.82 20.72
C PRO A 373 0.97 -43.10 19.92
N LEU A 374 1.67 -44.20 20.22
CA LEU A 374 1.47 -45.49 19.57
C LEU A 374 0.29 -46.30 20.13
N ASN A 375 -0.28 -45.89 21.25
CA ASN A 375 -1.44 -46.54 21.85
C ASN A 375 -2.55 -45.50 22.02
N ILE A 376 -3.72 -45.71 21.41
CA ILE A 376 -4.87 -44.80 21.53
C ILE A 376 -6.18 -45.58 21.73
N PRO A 377 -7.20 -44.97 22.35
CA PRO A 377 -8.51 -45.61 22.51
C PRO A 377 -9.25 -45.83 21.18
N VAL A 378 -9.99 -46.94 21.09
CA VAL A 378 -10.88 -47.23 19.96
C VAL A 378 -12.08 -46.28 19.97
N GLY A 379 -12.48 -45.82 18.79
CA GLY A 379 -13.70 -45.02 18.58
C GLY A 379 -13.59 -43.56 18.99
N PHE A 380 -12.49 -43.14 19.62
CA PHE A 380 -12.27 -41.79 20.10
C PHE A 380 -11.23 -41.03 19.27
N PRO A 381 -11.52 -39.80 18.83
CA PRO A 381 -10.55 -38.99 18.10
C PRO A 381 -9.37 -38.65 19.01
N SER A 382 -8.21 -39.18 18.68
CA SER A 382 -6.95 -38.91 19.38
C SER A 382 -6.04 -38.12 18.46
N ASN A 383 -5.40 -37.08 18.99
CA ASN A 383 -4.42 -36.33 18.22
C ASN A 383 -3.12 -37.14 18.11
N VAL A 384 -2.75 -37.51 16.88
CA VAL A 384 -1.54 -38.28 16.58
C VAL A 384 -0.57 -37.37 15.84
N VAL A 385 0.63 -37.22 16.41
CA VAL A 385 1.77 -36.55 15.78
C VAL A 385 2.46 -37.54 14.86
N PHE A 386 2.56 -37.17 13.59
CA PHE A 386 3.37 -37.85 12.60
C PHE A 386 4.69 -37.11 12.46
N SER A 387 5.80 -37.86 12.43
CA SER A 387 7.15 -37.36 12.22
C SER A 387 7.76 -38.08 11.04
N LEU A 388 8.17 -37.34 10.02
CA LEU A 388 8.98 -37.86 8.94
C LEU A 388 10.45 -37.66 9.35
N ASP A 389 11.15 -38.74 9.62
CA ASP A 389 12.51 -38.71 10.14
C ASP A 389 13.48 -39.31 9.12
N ASN A 390 14.61 -38.66 8.89
CA ASN A 390 15.79 -39.33 8.37
C ASN A 390 16.53 -39.99 9.55
N GLU A 391 16.23 -41.26 9.80
CA GLU A 391 16.83 -42.07 10.87
C GLU A 391 18.27 -42.53 10.55
N GLY A 392 18.77 -42.09 9.39
CA GLY A 392 20.07 -42.36 8.82
C GLY A 392 21.20 -41.44 9.29
N GLY A 393 22.38 -41.60 8.69
CA GLY A 393 23.61 -40.91 9.09
C GLY A 393 24.12 -39.88 8.08
N SER A 394 23.47 -39.82 6.92
CA SER A 394 23.75 -38.86 5.86
C SER A 394 22.46 -38.19 5.40
N GLU A 395 22.61 -37.08 4.68
CA GLU A 395 21.51 -36.41 3.99
C GLU A 395 20.92 -37.31 2.90
N ALA A 396 19.59 -37.24 2.73
CA ALA A 396 18.88 -37.85 1.62
C ALA A 396 18.74 -36.80 0.50
N THR A 397 19.43 -36.97 -0.62
CA THR A 397 19.37 -36.03 -1.75
C THR A 397 18.14 -36.34 -2.62
N SER A 398 17.64 -35.35 -3.38
CA SER A 398 16.50 -35.54 -4.32
C SER A 398 15.27 -36.21 -3.67
N ALA A 399 14.97 -35.90 -2.41
CA ALA A 399 13.94 -36.61 -1.65
C ALA A 399 12.52 -36.09 -1.96
N SER A 400 11.58 -36.99 -2.20
CA SER A 400 10.14 -36.71 -2.25
C SER A 400 9.37 -37.70 -1.39
N VAL A 401 8.26 -37.26 -0.81
CA VAL A 401 7.39 -38.06 0.05
C VAL A 401 5.93 -37.80 -0.25
N THR A 402 5.17 -38.88 -0.39
CA THR A 402 3.70 -38.85 -0.43
C THR A 402 3.16 -39.68 0.71
N ILE A 403 2.39 -39.07 1.61
CA ILE A 403 1.75 -39.72 2.75
C ILE A 403 0.24 -39.76 2.50
N THR A 404 -0.38 -40.93 2.59
CA THR A 404 -1.83 -41.11 2.51
C THR A 404 -2.36 -41.53 3.88
N LEU A 405 -3.18 -40.68 4.48
CA LEU A 405 -3.82 -40.95 5.76
C LEU A 405 -4.97 -41.96 5.60
N ALA A 406 -5.19 -42.78 6.62
CA ALA A 406 -6.32 -43.70 6.65
C ALA A 406 -7.66 -42.93 6.64
N PRO A 407 -8.79 -43.53 6.19
CA PRO A 407 -10.08 -42.85 6.13
C PRO A 407 -10.61 -42.34 7.48
N PHE A 408 -10.10 -42.86 8.58
CA PHE A 408 -10.44 -42.49 9.95
C PHE A 408 -9.43 -41.54 10.61
N ALA A 409 -8.50 -40.98 9.82
CA ALA A 409 -7.53 -39.99 10.25
C ALA A 409 -7.76 -38.68 9.49
N THR A 410 -7.83 -37.53 10.16
CA THR A 410 -8.05 -36.22 9.51
C THR A 410 -6.85 -35.31 9.75
N TYR A 411 -6.22 -34.81 8.68
CA TYR A 411 -5.09 -33.89 8.77
C TYR A 411 -5.50 -32.55 9.40
N ASN A 412 -4.71 -32.03 10.34
CA ASN A 412 -5.02 -30.80 11.08
C ASN A 412 -4.38 -29.53 10.48
N PHE A 413 -3.83 -29.60 9.26
CA PHE A 413 -3.28 -28.44 8.51
C PHE A 413 -2.12 -27.72 9.20
N ASP A 414 -1.27 -28.46 9.91
CA ASP A 414 -0.25 -27.93 10.82
C ASP A 414 1.17 -28.46 10.54
N ALA A 415 1.43 -28.96 9.33
CA ALA A 415 2.76 -29.48 8.99
C ALA A 415 3.86 -28.41 9.13
N SER A 416 4.98 -28.77 9.77
CA SER A 416 6.13 -27.87 9.97
C SER A 416 6.80 -27.44 8.67
N ILE A 417 6.66 -28.26 7.62
CA ILE A 417 6.92 -27.90 6.23
C ILE A 417 5.61 -28.15 5.48
N PRO A 418 4.97 -27.13 4.89
CA PRO A 418 3.71 -27.31 4.17
C PRO A 418 3.83 -28.31 3.01
N PRO A 419 2.85 -29.20 2.78
CA PRO A 419 2.84 -30.07 1.61
C PRO A 419 2.66 -29.24 0.33
N THR A 420 3.32 -29.64 -0.76
CA THR A 420 3.18 -29.01 -2.07
C THR A 420 1.86 -29.33 -2.74
N SER A 421 1.20 -30.44 -2.37
CA SER A 421 -0.20 -30.69 -2.71
C SER A 421 -0.93 -31.52 -1.66
N ILE A 422 -2.24 -31.30 -1.57
CA ILE A 422 -3.17 -32.07 -0.74
C ILE A 422 -4.34 -32.50 -1.64
N VAL A 423 -4.52 -33.81 -1.83
CA VAL A 423 -5.63 -34.37 -2.62
C VAL A 423 -6.32 -35.45 -1.80
N GLY A 424 -7.51 -35.13 -1.29
CA GLY A 424 -8.21 -36.01 -0.36
C GLY A 424 -7.39 -36.25 0.91
N GLN A 425 -7.04 -37.51 1.18
CA GLN A 425 -6.23 -37.94 2.33
C GLN A 425 -4.73 -37.98 2.03
N THR A 426 -4.33 -37.63 0.81
CA THR A 426 -2.95 -37.74 0.34
C THR A 426 -2.25 -36.37 0.40
N LEU A 427 -1.14 -36.34 1.14
CA LEU A 427 -0.24 -35.21 1.35
C LEU A 427 1.05 -35.47 0.58
N THR A 428 1.49 -34.53 -0.26
CA THR A 428 2.71 -34.68 -1.06
C THR A 428 3.70 -33.56 -0.76
N TRP A 429 4.96 -33.92 -0.56
CA TRP A 429 6.12 -33.06 -0.52
C TRP A 429 7.09 -33.49 -1.63
N ASP A 430 7.25 -32.65 -2.64
CA ASP A 430 8.23 -32.89 -3.70
C ASP A 430 9.65 -32.47 -3.28
N GLU A 431 10.61 -32.67 -4.18
CA GLU A 431 12.04 -32.37 -3.96
C GLU A 431 12.31 -30.91 -3.60
N THR A 432 11.46 -29.98 -4.06
CA THR A 432 11.65 -28.56 -3.78
C THR A 432 11.30 -28.24 -2.32
N ALA A 433 10.24 -28.85 -1.79
CA ALA A 433 9.81 -28.63 -0.41
C ALA A 433 10.76 -29.26 0.61
N LEU A 434 11.44 -30.35 0.27
CA LEU A 434 12.34 -31.06 1.17
C LEU A 434 13.82 -30.66 1.02
N SER A 435 14.14 -29.78 0.06
CA SER A 435 15.51 -29.36 -0.23
C SER A 435 16.21 -28.78 1.01
N GLY A 436 17.37 -29.32 1.38
CA GLY A 436 18.16 -28.88 2.53
C GLY A 436 17.61 -29.27 3.91
N HIS A 437 16.46 -29.96 3.97
CA HIS A 437 15.82 -30.41 5.22
C HIS A 437 16.00 -31.92 5.49
N THR A 438 16.58 -32.65 4.54
CA THR A 438 16.70 -34.11 4.55
C THR A 438 17.97 -34.62 5.26
N GLY A 439 18.63 -33.74 6.01
CA GLY A 439 19.69 -34.12 6.93
C GLY A 439 19.17 -35.11 7.99
N PRO A 440 20.05 -35.86 8.66
CA PRO A 440 19.61 -36.78 9.70
C PRO A 440 18.83 -36.11 10.84
N GLY A 441 17.79 -36.77 11.32
CA GLY A 441 16.83 -36.26 12.31
C GLY A 441 15.44 -36.04 11.71
N THR A 442 14.59 -35.32 12.44
CA THR A 442 13.23 -35.00 11.99
C THR A 442 13.27 -34.00 10.84
N ILE A 443 12.71 -34.39 9.70
CA ILE A 443 12.55 -33.56 8.50
C ILE A 443 11.34 -32.66 8.67
N LEU A 444 10.18 -33.25 9.00
CA LEU A 444 8.95 -32.53 9.24
C LEU A 444 8.05 -33.27 10.22
N THR A 445 7.14 -32.52 10.84
CA THR A 445 6.09 -33.05 11.70
C THR A 445 4.73 -32.51 11.26
N PHE A 446 3.67 -33.24 11.54
CA PHE A 446 2.29 -32.77 11.38
C PHE A 446 1.36 -33.56 12.31
N THR A 447 0.15 -33.09 12.55
CA THR A 447 -0.84 -33.82 13.34
C THR A 447 -2.06 -34.24 12.54
N ALA A 448 -2.61 -35.39 12.93
CA ALA A 448 -3.91 -35.82 12.44
C ALA A 448 -4.78 -36.32 13.60
N SER A 449 -6.07 -35.99 13.53
CA SER A 449 -7.09 -36.52 14.43
C SER A 449 -7.47 -37.93 13.98
N VAL A 450 -7.08 -38.97 14.73
CA VAL A 450 -7.25 -40.38 14.38
C VAL A 450 -8.30 -41.04 15.27
N THR A 451 -9.31 -41.68 14.66
CA THR A 451 -10.41 -42.37 15.35
C THR A 451 -10.44 -43.85 14.95
N PRO A 452 -9.70 -44.74 15.62
CA PRO A 452 -9.59 -46.13 15.19
C PRO A 452 -10.96 -46.85 15.19
N PRO A 453 -11.30 -47.59 14.13
CA PRO A 453 -12.58 -48.27 14.01
C PRO A 453 -12.70 -49.54 14.87
N SER A 454 -11.58 -50.17 15.25
CA SER A 454 -11.58 -51.44 15.98
C SER A 454 -10.35 -51.63 16.87
N PRO A 455 -10.42 -52.46 17.92
CA PRO A 455 -9.26 -52.82 18.74
C PRO A 455 -8.15 -53.52 17.93
N GLY A 456 -6.90 -53.39 18.39
CA GLY A 456 -5.72 -53.97 17.75
C GLY A 456 -4.97 -52.98 16.86
N PHE A 457 -4.05 -53.47 16.03
CA PHE A 457 -3.25 -52.61 15.16
C PHE A 457 -4.09 -52.03 14.03
N ASN A 458 -4.05 -50.72 13.90
CA ASN A 458 -4.70 -49.98 12.82
C ASN A 458 -3.63 -49.23 12.02
N THR A 459 -3.58 -49.47 10.71
CA THR A 459 -2.74 -48.67 9.80
C THR A 459 -3.32 -47.27 9.69
N VAL A 460 -2.56 -46.26 10.10
CA VAL A 460 -3.04 -44.86 10.16
C VAL A 460 -2.54 -44.00 9.02
N ALA A 461 -1.41 -44.39 8.41
CA ALA A 461 -0.94 -43.78 7.18
C ALA A 461 -0.10 -44.78 6.39
N SER A 462 -0.15 -44.70 5.06
CA SER A 462 0.86 -45.26 4.17
C SER A 462 1.71 -44.12 3.59
N TYR A 463 2.97 -44.37 3.29
CA TYR A 463 3.82 -43.39 2.63
C TYR A 463 4.66 -44.03 1.54
N TYR A 464 4.82 -43.29 0.45
CA TYR A 464 5.76 -43.56 -0.60
C TYR A 464 6.84 -42.48 -0.57
N THR A 465 8.11 -42.88 -0.56
CA THR A 465 9.23 -41.95 -0.68
C THR A 465 10.20 -42.42 -1.74
N TYR A 466 10.78 -41.46 -2.44
CA TYR A 466 11.92 -41.63 -3.32
C TYR A 466 13.02 -40.69 -2.84
N TYR A 467 14.25 -41.17 -2.72
CA TYR A 467 15.38 -40.36 -2.34
C TYR A 467 16.69 -40.98 -2.82
N ASP A 468 17.67 -40.13 -3.08
CA ASP A 468 19.04 -40.52 -3.35
C ASP A 468 19.89 -40.38 -2.07
N ASP A 469 21.07 -40.96 -2.06
CA ASP A 469 22.10 -40.62 -1.08
C ASP A 469 23.23 -39.77 -1.68
N ASN A 470 24.12 -39.30 -0.81
CA ASN A 470 25.32 -38.54 -1.18
C ASN A 470 26.32 -39.32 -2.08
N PHE A 471 25.98 -40.55 -2.43
CA PHE A 471 26.73 -41.46 -3.29
C PHE A 471 26.01 -41.67 -4.65
N ASN A 472 24.93 -40.95 -4.92
CA ASN A 472 24.06 -41.07 -6.10
C ASN A 472 23.45 -42.48 -6.23
N GLU A 473 23.20 -43.15 -5.11
CA GLU A 473 22.40 -44.37 -5.07
C GLU A 473 20.94 -43.97 -4.81
N SER A 474 20.02 -44.48 -5.62
CA SER A 474 18.59 -44.17 -5.49
C SER A 474 17.85 -45.24 -4.69
N TYR A 475 16.92 -44.80 -3.85
CA TYR A 475 16.11 -45.63 -2.98
C TYR A 475 14.64 -45.25 -3.14
N SER A 476 13.77 -46.26 -3.06
CA SER A 476 12.34 -46.06 -2.94
C SER A 476 11.79 -46.90 -1.81
N LEU A 477 10.85 -46.36 -1.05
CA LEU A 477 10.16 -47.08 0.01
C LEU A 477 8.67 -46.82 -0.08
N ASN A 478 7.89 -47.89 -0.23
CA ASN A 478 6.44 -47.86 -0.13
C ASN A 478 6.04 -48.62 1.14
N TYR A 479 5.59 -47.89 2.15
CA TYR A 479 5.40 -48.46 3.47
C TYR A 479 4.25 -47.84 4.25
N CYS A 480 4.07 -48.25 5.49
CA CYS A 480 3.01 -47.71 6.33
C CYS A 480 3.45 -47.51 7.77
N THR A 481 2.58 -46.83 8.52
CA THR A 481 2.71 -46.62 9.95
C THR A 481 1.38 -46.97 10.60
N SER A 482 1.45 -47.69 11.72
CA SER A 482 0.31 -48.19 12.48
C SER A 482 0.38 -47.70 13.92
N ILE A 483 -0.77 -47.77 14.60
CA ILE A 483 -0.89 -47.60 16.03
C ILE A 483 -1.72 -48.74 16.61
N GLN A 484 -1.57 -49.00 17.90
CA GLN A 484 -2.33 -49.98 18.64
C GLN A 484 -3.57 -49.32 19.25
N ALA A 485 -4.76 -49.77 18.87
CA ALA A 485 -6.01 -49.29 19.43
C ALA A 485 -6.48 -50.19 20.59
N THR A 486 -6.73 -49.60 21.75
CA THR A 486 -7.17 -50.34 22.96
C THR A 486 -8.66 -50.13 23.25
N PRO A 487 -9.40 -51.16 23.72
CA PRO A 487 -10.76 -50.98 24.22
C PRO A 487 -10.80 -50.01 25.42
N GLY A 488 -11.80 -49.13 25.48
CA GLY A 488 -11.92 -48.13 26.55
C GLY A 488 -13.26 -47.39 26.54
N ALA A 489 -13.61 -46.76 27.65
CA ALA A 489 -14.69 -45.79 27.74
C ALA A 489 -14.23 -44.43 27.19
N ALA A 490 -15.08 -43.76 26.42
CA ALA A 490 -14.75 -42.45 25.86
C ALA A 490 -15.98 -41.53 25.95
N PRO A 491 -16.24 -40.93 27.12
CA PRO A 491 -17.37 -40.05 27.33
C PRO A 491 -17.33 -38.85 26.39
N PHE A 492 -18.50 -38.47 25.89
CA PHE A 492 -18.72 -37.27 25.08
C PHE A 492 -19.72 -36.36 25.79
N LEU A 493 -19.43 -35.06 25.76
CA LEU A 493 -20.27 -33.99 26.28
C LEU A 493 -20.05 -32.76 25.39
N ASP A 494 -21.12 -32.19 24.90
CA ASP A 494 -21.11 -31.03 24.01
C ASP A 494 -22.28 -30.11 24.34
N LYS A 495 -22.01 -28.83 24.63
CA LYS A 495 -22.96 -27.81 25.02
C LYS A 495 -23.02 -26.75 23.94
N THR A 496 -24.11 -26.78 23.16
CA THR A 496 -24.29 -25.92 22.01
C THR A 496 -25.44 -24.91 22.16
N PRO A 497 -25.36 -23.77 21.48
CA PRO A 497 -24.15 -23.24 20.83
C PRO A 497 -23.10 -22.78 21.88
N ALA A 498 -21.83 -22.93 21.52
CA ALA A 498 -20.70 -22.59 22.39
C ALA A 498 -20.54 -21.07 22.63
N TYR A 499 -21.10 -20.25 21.74
CA TYR A 499 -21.13 -18.79 21.86
C TYR A 499 -22.54 -18.28 21.53
N GLN A 500 -23.09 -17.42 22.38
CA GLN A 500 -24.35 -16.73 22.13
C GLN A 500 -24.25 -15.25 22.48
N THR A 501 -24.95 -14.42 21.72
CA THR A 501 -25.19 -13.03 22.06
C THR A 501 -26.68 -12.85 22.24
N VAL A 502 -27.10 -12.36 23.41
CA VAL A 502 -28.51 -12.12 23.69
C VAL A 502 -28.72 -10.77 24.35
N ASN A 503 -29.92 -10.23 24.22
CA ASN A 503 -30.29 -8.99 24.89
C ASN A 503 -30.64 -9.29 26.36
N PRO A 504 -30.56 -8.29 27.25
CA PRO A 504 -31.07 -8.39 28.60
C PRO A 504 -32.50 -8.93 28.64
N ASN A 505 -32.83 -9.73 29.66
CA ASN A 505 -34.16 -10.31 29.89
C ASN A 505 -34.69 -11.26 28.79
N ASN A 506 -33.87 -11.67 27.81
CA ASN A 506 -34.25 -12.68 26.83
C ASN A 506 -33.96 -14.11 27.31
N MET A 507 -34.67 -15.06 26.71
CA MET A 507 -34.47 -16.48 26.95
C MET A 507 -33.22 -16.98 26.22
N ILE A 508 -32.39 -17.76 26.91
CA ILE A 508 -31.23 -18.46 26.36
C ILE A 508 -31.54 -19.95 26.38
N THR A 509 -31.19 -20.64 25.30
CA THR A 509 -31.33 -22.10 25.21
C THR A 509 -29.98 -22.73 24.89
N TRP A 510 -29.61 -23.77 25.63
CA TRP A 510 -28.49 -24.65 25.32
C TRP A 510 -28.98 -26.07 25.07
N SER A 511 -28.34 -26.76 24.14
CA SER A 511 -28.46 -28.19 23.92
C SER A 511 -27.19 -28.88 24.43
N ILE A 512 -27.33 -29.69 25.47
CA ILE A 512 -26.24 -30.49 26.06
C ILE A 512 -26.40 -31.91 25.51
N THR A 513 -25.55 -32.30 24.58
CA THR A 513 -25.49 -33.65 24.02
C THR A 513 -24.46 -34.46 24.79
N LEU A 514 -24.81 -35.68 25.17
CA LEU A 514 -23.90 -36.61 25.83
C LEU A 514 -23.90 -37.96 25.15
N GLY A 515 -22.76 -38.64 25.20
CA GLY A 515 -22.58 -39.91 24.53
C GLY A 515 -21.33 -40.65 24.95
N ASN A 516 -21.04 -41.71 24.21
CA ASN A 516 -19.89 -42.58 24.41
C ASN A 516 -19.32 -42.99 23.06
N TYR A 517 -18.15 -42.47 22.73
CA TYR A 517 -17.36 -42.90 21.58
C TYR A 517 -16.64 -44.23 21.83
N GLY A 518 -16.54 -44.65 23.10
CA GLY A 518 -15.74 -45.79 23.51
C GLY A 518 -16.43 -47.13 23.26
N THR A 519 -15.66 -48.19 23.40
CA THR A 519 -16.11 -49.58 23.26
C THR A 519 -16.59 -50.22 24.57
N LEU A 520 -16.38 -49.56 25.71
CA LEU A 520 -16.94 -49.95 27.02
C LEU A 520 -18.16 -49.09 27.35
N SER A 521 -19.18 -49.69 27.99
CA SER A 521 -20.40 -48.94 28.40
C SER A 521 -20.08 -47.93 29.51
N LEU A 522 -20.73 -46.76 29.48
CA LEU A 522 -20.68 -45.79 30.58
C LEU A 522 -21.84 -46.04 31.52
N ASN A 523 -21.54 -46.26 32.80
CA ASN A 523 -22.48 -46.50 33.88
C ASN A 523 -22.42 -45.36 34.90
N ASN A 524 -23.45 -45.25 35.74
CA ASN A 524 -23.53 -44.23 36.79
C ASN A 524 -23.32 -42.80 36.25
N VAL A 525 -23.89 -42.52 35.07
CA VAL A 525 -23.68 -41.26 34.36
C VAL A 525 -24.45 -40.15 35.06
N VAL A 526 -23.74 -39.11 35.51
CA VAL A 526 -24.29 -37.93 36.17
C VAL A 526 -23.84 -36.68 35.41
N VAL A 527 -24.78 -35.86 34.97
CA VAL A 527 -24.54 -34.57 34.31
C VAL A 527 -24.89 -33.45 35.27
N LYS A 528 -24.05 -32.43 35.39
CA LYS A 528 -24.26 -31.23 36.21
C LYS A 528 -23.96 -29.97 35.41
N ASP A 529 -24.93 -29.07 35.31
CA ASP A 529 -24.77 -27.75 34.71
C ASP A 529 -24.85 -26.68 35.81
N THR A 530 -23.87 -25.78 35.87
CA THR A 530 -23.81 -24.72 36.90
C THR A 530 -24.04 -23.36 36.26
N LEU A 531 -25.26 -22.85 36.40
CA LEU A 531 -25.63 -21.54 35.86
C LEU A 531 -24.85 -20.42 36.55
N PRO A 532 -24.45 -19.35 35.85
CA PRO A 532 -23.98 -18.14 36.51
C PRO A 532 -25.03 -17.61 37.52
N PRO A 533 -24.62 -17.03 38.68
CA PRO A 533 -25.55 -16.64 39.75
C PRO A 533 -26.66 -15.67 39.33
N GLU A 534 -26.43 -14.87 38.29
CA GLU A 534 -27.37 -13.86 37.81
C GLU A 534 -28.43 -14.42 36.86
N PHE A 535 -28.29 -15.68 36.43
CA PHE A 535 -29.19 -16.32 35.47
C PHE A 535 -30.31 -17.03 36.21
N THR A 536 -31.53 -16.95 35.67
CA THR A 536 -32.68 -17.65 36.24
C THR A 536 -32.99 -18.92 35.45
N PHE A 537 -33.01 -20.07 36.11
CA PHE A 537 -33.46 -21.32 35.49
C PHE A 537 -34.94 -21.21 35.09
N VAL A 538 -35.27 -21.62 33.85
CA VAL A 538 -36.66 -21.64 33.38
C VAL A 538 -37.16 -23.07 33.17
N SER A 539 -36.47 -23.88 32.36
CA SER A 539 -36.87 -25.26 32.11
C SER A 539 -35.73 -26.13 31.61
N ALA A 540 -35.86 -27.45 31.73
CA ALA A 540 -35.01 -28.39 30.99
C ALA A 540 -35.77 -29.64 30.55
N VAL A 541 -35.37 -30.20 29.41
CA VAL A 541 -35.92 -31.43 28.83
C VAL A 541 -34.78 -32.38 28.48
N PRO A 542 -34.69 -33.60 29.05
CA PRO A 542 -35.57 -34.14 30.09
C PRO A 542 -35.47 -33.36 31.42
N ALA A 543 -36.49 -33.53 32.27
CA ALA A 543 -36.53 -32.89 33.57
C ALA A 543 -35.31 -33.27 34.43
N PRO A 544 -34.71 -32.31 35.17
CA PRO A 544 -33.55 -32.58 36.00
C PRO A 544 -33.90 -33.49 37.17
N SER A 545 -32.94 -34.32 37.58
CA SER A 545 -33.04 -35.16 38.76
C SER A 545 -33.03 -34.35 40.06
N SER A 546 -32.32 -33.22 40.09
CA SER A 546 -32.35 -32.25 41.19
C SER A 546 -31.84 -30.87 40.75
N ILE A 547 -32.25 -29.83 41.48
CA ILE A 547 -31.75 -28.46 41.36
C ILE A 547 -31.38 -27.99 42.77
N VAL A 548 -30.11 -27.61 42.98
CA VAL A 548 -29.62 -27.10 44.27
C VAL A 548 -28.85 -25.80 44.02
N GLY A 549 -29.43 -24.68 44.45
CA GLY A 549 -28.91 -23.35 44.08
C GLY A 549 -28.95 -23.16 42.56
N ASN A 550 -27.80 -22.85 41.97
CA ASN A 550 -27.58 -22.68 40.53
C ASN A 550 -27.08 -23.95 39.81
N VAL A 551 -27.02 -25.10 40.50
CA VAL A 551 -26.54 -26.37 39.94
C VAL A 551 -27.71 -27.27 39.59
N ILE A 552 -27.79 -27.66 38.32
CA ILE A 552 -28.84 -28.52 37.75
C ILE A 552 -28.22 -29.89 37.48
N THR A 553 -28.81 -30.96 38.01
CA THR A 553 -28.25 -32.32 37.93
C THR A 553 -29.18 -33.29 37.23
N TRP A 554 -28.65 -34.14 36.35
CA TRP A 554 -29.35 -35.26 35.71
C TRP A 554 -28.60 -36.58 35.97
N ASN A 555 -29.31 -37.58 36.49
CA ASN A 555 -28.85 -38.96 36.55
C ASN A 555 -29.31 -39.67 35.28
N MET A 556 -28.36 -39.98 34.40
CA MET A 556 -28.63 -40.52 33.07
C MET A 556 -28.56 -42.05 33.08
N PRO A 557 -29.36 -42.75 32.25
CA PRO A 557 -29.20 -44.19 32.09
C PRO A 557 -27.81 -44.53 31.52
N PRO A 558 -27.36 -45.79 31.64
CA PRO A 558 -26.11 -46.22 31.03
C PRO A 558 -26.05 -45.88 29.54
N ILE A 559 -24.89 -45.44 29.07
CA ILE A 559 -24.64 -45.15 27.66
C ILE A 559 -23.95 -46.36 27.03
N PRO A 560 -24.58 -47.04 26.05
CA PRO A 560 -23.95 -48.16 25.34
C PRO A 560 -22.63 -47.76 24.65
N PRO A 561 -21.78 -48.74 24.28
CA PRO A 561 -20.62 -48.50 23.45
C PRO A 561 -20.99 -47.86 22.11
N LEU A 562 -20.11 -47.03 21.56
CA LEU A 562 -20.23 -46.45 20.21
C LEU A 562 -21.55 -45.69 19.97
N ASN A 563 -22.07 -45.01 21.00
CA ASN A 563 -23.27 -44.20 20.94
C ASN A 563 -22.97 -42.74 21.30
N PRO A 564 -22.39 -41.95 20.37
CA PRO A 564 -21.85 -40.62 20.65
C PRO A 564 -22.89 -39.52 20.84
N ALA A 565 -24.16 -39.75 20.54
CA ALA A 565 -25.25 -38.80 20.78
C ALA A 565 -26.42 -39.53 21.45
N ALA A 566 -26.11 -40.23 22.55
CA ALA A 566 -27.07 -41.10 23.21
C ALA A 566 -28.24 -40.33 23.83
N TYR A 567 -27.96 -39.14 24.39
CA TYR A 567 -28.97 -38.29 24.99
C TYR A 567 -28.69 -36.81 24.71
N THR A 568 -29.76 -36.02 24.69
CA THR A 568 -29.71 -34.57 24.58
C THR A 568 -30.56 -33.96 25.68
N ILE A 569 -30.02 -32.94 26.35
CA ILE A 569 -30.70 -32.12 27.35
C ILE A 569 -30.84 -30.71 26.77
N THR A 570 -32.06 -30.26 26.55
CA THR A 570 -32.36 -28.86 26.23
C THR A 570 -32.55 -28.09 27.53
N LEU A 571 -31.70 -27.11 27.80
CA LEU A 571 -31.71 -26.25 28.98
C LEU A 571 -32.10 -24.82 28.57
N THR A 572 -33.14 -24.28 29.18
CA THR A 572 -33.61 -22.91 28.93
C THR A 572 -33.53 -22.08 30.21
N VAL A 573 -32.94 -20.89 30.09
CA VAL A 573 -32.72 -19.95 31.19
C VAL A 573 -33.05 -18.52 30.76
N LEU A 574 -33.23 -17.62 31.72
CA LEU A 574 -33.46 -16.19 31.50
C LEU A 574 -32.18 -15.40 31.80
N ALA A 575 -31.80 -14.54 30.85
CA ALA A 575 -30.67 -13.62 30.99
C ALA A 575 -30.92 -12.53 32.05
N PRO A 576 -29.87 -12.02 32.73
CA PRO A 576 -30.00 -10.92 33.68
C PRO A 576 -30.33 -9.56 33.02
N PRO A 577 -30.84 -8.59 33.80
CA PRO A 577 -31.10 -7.22 33.32
C PRO A 577 -29.82 -6.38 33.11
N ALA A 578 -29.96 -5.38 32.23
CA ALA A 578 -29.03 -4.33 31.79
C ALA A 578 -27.61 -4.33 32.39
N THR A 579 -26.72 -5.15 31.84
CA THR A 579 -25.27 -4.89 31.82
C THR A 579 -24.65 -5.59 30.62
N THR A 580 -23.84 -4.88 29.83
CA THR A 580 -23.02 -5.52 28.80
C THR A 580 -21.92 -6.33 29.48
N ARG A 581 -22.06 -7.65 29.47
CA ARG A 581 -21.15 -8.57 30.18
C ARG A 581 -21.16 -9.96 29.55
N THR A 582 -19.99 -10.60 29.58
CA THR A 582 -19.81 -11.98 29.13
C THR A 582 -19.81 -12.95 30.31
N PHE A 583 -20.47 -14.09 30.15
CA PHE A 583 -20.60 -15.15 31.14
C PHE A 583 -20.20 -16.50 30.54
N ILE A 584 -19.64 -17.38 31.36
CA ILE A 584 -19.34 -18.77 30.99
C ILE A 584 -20.28 -19.68 31.77
N ASN A 585 -21.09 -20.47 31.08
CA ASN A 585 -21.88 -21.54 31.67
C ASN A 585 -21.16 -22.88 31.48
N GLN A 586 -20.94 -23.62 32.56
CA GLN A 586 -20.17 -24.86 32.56
C GLN A 586 -21.05 -26.08 32.85
N VAL A 587 -20.90 -27.12 32.03
CA VAL A 587 -21.48 -28.44 32.23
C VAL A 587 -20.39 -29.47 32.51
N THR A 588 -20.68 -30.43 33.38
CA THR A 588 -19.80 -31.54 33.77
C THR A 588 -20.54 -32.85 33.62
N MET A 589 -19.89 -33.90 33.13
CA MET A 589 -20.39 -35.27 33.13
C MET A 589 -19.40 -36.20 33.83
N THR A 590 -19.89 -36.97 34.79
CA THR A 590 -19.11 -37.96 35.54
C THR A 590 -19.75 -39.35 35.44
N GLY A 591 -18.97 -40.40 35.62
CA GLY A 591 -19.49 -41.77 35.68
C GLY A 591 -18.39 -42.81 35.84
N THR A 592 -18.71 -44.07 35.59
CA THR A 592 -17.78 -45.22 35.64
C THR A 592 -17.90 -46.08 34.39
N ASP A 593 -16.84 -46.70 33.93
CA ASP A 593 -16.91 -47.71 32.85
C ASP A 593 -17.21 -49.12 33.38
N THR A 594 -17.11 -50.14 32.51
CA THR A 594 -17.28 -51.56 32.89
C THR A 594 -16.09 -52.15 33.66
N SER A 595 -14.98 -51.41 33.74
CA SER A 595 -13.72 -51.75 34.44
C SER A 595 -13.56 -50.97 35.75
N PRO A 596 -14.67 -50.67 36.44
CA PRO A 596 -14.87 -49.63 37.46
C PRO A 596 -14.10 -48.31 37.39
N ALA A 597 -13.49 -47.94 36.26
CA ALA A 597 -12.71 -46.71 36.17
C ALA A 597 -13.64 -45.49 36.09
N SER A 598 -13.44 -44.52 36.98
CA SER A 598 -14.23 -43.28 37.00
C SER A 598 -13.75 -42.29 35.94
N TYR A 599 -14.68 -41.60 35.29
CA TYR A 599 -14.39 -40.49 34.37
C TYR A 599 -15.07 -39.19 34.82
N SER A 600 -14.51 -38.06 34.40
CA SER A 600 -15.08 -36.72 34.57
C SER A 600 -14.68 -35.86 33.38
N ILE A 601 -15.64 -35.37 32.62
CA ILE A 601 -15.42 -34.44 31.50
C ILE A 601 -16.26 -33.18 31.69
N THR A 602 -15.80 -32.07 31.15
CA THR A 602 -16.47 -30.77 31.24
C THR A 602 -16.55 -30.13 29.87
N ASP A 603 -17.60 -29.36 29.64
CA ASP A 603 -17.73 -28.48 28.50
C ASP A 603 -18.32 -27.13 28.92
N THR A 604 -18.12 -26.09 28.12
CA THR A 604 -18.49 -24.71 28.45
C THR A 604 -19.13 -24.00 27.28
N ALA A 605 -20.11 -23.14 27.57
CA ALA A 605 -20.67 -22.22 26.60
C ALA A 605 -20.58 -20.78 27.13
N GLU A 606 -20.10 -19.89 26.28
CA GLU A 606 -20.05 -18.45 26.53
C GLU A 606 -21.35 -17.77 26.08
N VAL A 607 -21.82 -16.83 26.88
CA VAL A 607 -22.92 -15.94 26.49
C VAL A 607 -22.57 -14.50 26.82
N SER A 608 -22.68 -13.63 25.82
CA SER A 608 -22.54 -12.19 25.96
C SER A 608 -23.90 -11.54 26.00
N ILE A 609 -24.20 -10.84 27.10
CA ILE A 609 -25.34 -9.94 27.20
C ILE A 609 -24.90 -8.58 26.65
N ILE A 610 -25.66 -8.00 25.73
CA ILE A 610 -25.32 -6.69 25.12
C ILE A 610 -26.49 -5.73 25.29
N ASN A 611 -26.23 -4.60 25.97
CA ASN A 611 -27.11 -3.43 25.95
C ASN A 611 -26.85 -2.63 24.66
N ARG A 612 -27.88 -2.25 23.89
CA ARG A 612 -27.76 -1.60 22.58
C ARG A 612 -28.16 -0.13 22.68
N PRO A 613 -27.44 0.78 21.99
CA PRO A 613 -27.75 2.20 22.07
C PRO A 613 -29.13 2.54 21.46
N PRO A 614 -29.79 3.60 21.95
CA PRO A 614 -31.03 4.11 21.39
C PRO A 614 -30.90 4.42 19.90
N GLN A 615 -31.99 4.26 19.14
CA GLN A 615 -32.06 4.70 17.76
C GLN A 615 -32.84 6.01 17.69
N VAL A 616 -32.34 6.99 16.91
CA VAL A 616 -32.97 8.30 16.74
C VAL A 616 -32.90 8.76 15.28
N THR A 617 -33.91 9.48 14.81
CA THR A 617 -33.95 10.06 13.47
C THR A 617 -34.59 11.44 13.51
N VAL A 618 -33.87 12.47 13.05
CA VAL A 618 -34.37 13.83 12.90
C VAL A 618 -35.30 13.87 11.69
N LEU A 619 -36.47 14.49 11.84
CA LEU A 619 -37.49 14.59 10.79
C LEU A 619 -37.63 16.00 10.24
N ASN A 620 -37.45 17.02 11.08
CA ASN A 620 -37.55 18.42 10.68
C ASN A 620 -36.77 19.30 11.67
N PRO A 621 -36.06 20.35 11.22
CA PRO A 621 -35.60 20.54 9.84
C PRO A 621 -34.59 19.46 9.44
N ASN A 622 -34.64 19.00 8.19
CA ASN A 622 -33.85 17.85 7.72
C ASN A 622 -33.00 18.13 6.47
N GLY A 623 -33.04 19.35 5.93
CA GLY A 623 -32.12 19.82 4.89
C GLY A 623 -32.81 20.53 3.73
N GLY A 624 -32.20 21.62 3.26
CA GLY A 624 -32.67 22.42 2.13
C GLY A 624 -33.81 23.39 2.43
N GLU A 625 -34.40 23.36 3.63
CA GLU A 625 -35.43 24.31 4.01
C GLU A 625 -34.85 25.73 4.17
N ILE A 626 -35.66 26.75 3.86
CA ILE A 626 -35.39 28.14 4.24
C ILE A 626 -36.33 28.47 5.40
N ILE A 627 -35.76 28.71 6.57
CA ILE A 627 -36.51 28.95 7.81
C ILE A 627 -36.54 30.44 8.10
N CYS A 628 -37.75 31.00 8.08
CA CYS A 628 -38.02 32.40 8.42
C CYS A 628 -38.62 32.47 9.84
N ASN A 629 -37.99 33.18 10.77
CA ASN A 629 -38.50 33.50 12.12
C ASN A 629 -38.84 32.34 13.09
N GLY A 630 -38.73 31.07 12.68
CA GLY A 630 -38.80 29.91 13.59
C GLY A 630 -39.24 28.62 12.90
N THR A 631 -39.07 27.49 13.60
CA THR A 631 -39.53 26.16 13.16
C THR A 631 -39.84 25.26 14.35
N THR A 632 -40.45 24.09 14.11
CA THR A 632 -40.58 23.03 15.13
C THR A 632 -39.63 21.89 14.79
N ILE A 633 -38.68 21.62 15.68
CA ILE A 633 -37.79 20.48 15.59
C ILE A 633 -38.54 19.22 16.00
N THR A 634 -38.54 18.19 15.16
CA THR A 634 -39.19 16.89 15.44
C THR A 634 -38.27 15.74 15.11
N TRP A 635 -38.34 14.67 15.90
CA TRP A 635 -37.59 13.43 15.68
C TRP A 635 -38.43 12.22 16.07
N VAL A 636 -37.96 11.03 15.75
CA VAL A 636 -38.44 9.76 16.31
C VAL A 636 -37.29 9.04 16.98
N ALA A 637 -37.57 8.34 18.08
CA ALA A 637 -36.56 7.53 18.75
C ALA A 637 -37.18 6.29 19.41
N SER A 638 -36.39 5.22 19.50
CA SER A 638 -36.77 3.98 20.17
C SER A 638 -35.54 3.29 20.72
N ASP A 639 -35.68 2.69 21.89
CA ASP A 639 -34.64 1.84 22.45
C ASP A 639 -34.87 0.38 22.05
N PRO A 640 -33.88 -0.32 21.48
CA PRO A 640 -34.03 -1.72 21.10
C PRO A 640 -34.28 -2.68 22.27
N ASP A 641 -33.88 -2.31 23.48
CA ASP A 641 -33.97 -3.11 24.71
C ASP A 641 -35.13 -2.67 25.62
N GLY A 642 -35.82 -1.58 25.22
CA GLY A 642 -37.05 -1.10 25.84
C GLY A 642 -36.84 -0.10 26.97
N ASP A 643 -35.62 0.44 27.08
CA ASP A 643 -35.28 1.40 28.11
C ASP A 643 -35.93 2.78 27.89
N PRO A 644 -36.27 3.51 28.96
CA PRO A 644 -36.87 4.84 28.87
C PRO A 644 -35.86 5.88 28.37
N LEU A 645 -36.26 6.70 27.39
CA LEU A 645 -35.36 7.64 26.73
C LEU A 645 -35.51 9.10 27.21
N THR A 646 -34.39 9.82 27.19
CA THR A 646 -34.33 11.29 27.29
C THR A 646 -33.59 11.90 26.09
N TYR A 647 -33.87 13.16 25.76
CA TYR A 647 -33.34 13.80 24.55
C TYR A 647 -32.61 15.12 24.80
N LYS A 648 -31.58 15.38 23.99
CA LYS A 648 -30.77 16.60 23.94
C LYS A 648 -30.70 17.08 22.49
N ILE A 649 -31.03 18.35 22.25
CA ILE A 649 -30.99 18.97 20.91
C ILE A 649 -29.83 19.95 20.85
N GLN A 650 -29.07 19.89 19.77
CA GLN A 650 -28.01 20.82 19.45
C GLN A 650 -28.18 21.35 18.03
N TYR A 651 -27.60 22.51 17.73
CA TYR A 651 -27.58 23.08 16.39
C TYR A 651 -26.16 23.48 16.00
N SER A 652 -25.83 23.32 14.72
CA SER A 652 -24.58 23.80 14.11
C SER A 652 -24.85 25.05 13.28
N THR A 653 -23.83 25.89 13.11
CA THR A 653 -23.84 27.05 12.18
C THR A 653 -22.74 26.95 11.12
N ASP A 654 -21.98 25.86 11.13
CA ASP A 654 -20.74 25.66 10.37
C ASP A 654 -20.71 24.31 9.63
N GLY A 655 -21.88 23.82 9.22
CA GLY A 655 -22.01 22.58 8.44
C GLY A 655 -21.68 21.33 9.24
N GLY A 656 -21.80 21.39 10.57
CA GLY A 656 -21.58 20.27 11.47
C GLY A 656 -20.17 20.17 12.04
N ALA A 657 -19.30 21.16 11.83
CA ALA A 657 -17.97 21.18 12.43
C ALA A 657 -18.03 21.42 13.95
N SER A 658 -18.99 22.21 14.42
CA SER A 658 -19.28 22.42 15.83
C SER A 658 -20.78 22.49 16.11
N TYR A 659 -21.18 22.13 17.33
CA TYR A 659 -22.57 22.11 17.77
C TYR A 659 -22.74 22.88 19.08
N ASN A 660 -23.75 23.75 19.11
CA ASN A 660 -24.21 24.47 20.29
C ASN A 660 -25.42 23.76 20.87
N THR A 661 -25.46 23.58 22.20
CA THR A 661 -26.60 22.95 22.84
C THR A 661 -27.79 23.91 22.87
N LEU A 662 -28.92 23.48 22.31
CA LEU A 662 -30.18 24.22 22.32
C LEU A 662 -30.98 23.92 23.59
N VAL A 663 -31.11 22.64 23.94
CA VAL A 663 -31.91 22.16 25.08
C VAL A 663 -31.51 20.73 25.46
N SER A 664 -31.69 20.33 26.72
CA SER A 664 -31.43 18.98 27.23
C SER A 664 -32.52 18.49 28.18
N GLY A 665 -32.58 17.16 28.39
CA GLY A 665 -33.50 16.53 29.34
C GLY A 665 -34.96 16.48 28.88
N LEU A 666 -35.20 16.50 27.57
CA LEU A 666 -36.54 16.39 27.02
C LEU A 666 -37.04 14.95 27.09
N THR A 667 -38.35 14.78 27.29
CA THR A 667 -39.04 13.48 27.20
C THR A 667 -40.04 13.42 26.04
N ALA A 668 -40.39 14.57 25.47
CA ALA A 668 -41.20 14.67 24.26
C ALA A 668 -40.30 14.69 23.01
N MET A 669 -40.79 14.14 21.90
CA MET A 669 -40.07 14.05 20.62
C MET A 669 -40.25 15.28 19.70
N SER A 670 -40.49 16.45 20.28
CA SER A 670 -40.68 17.71 19.54
C SER A 670 -40.25 18.94 20.36
N TYR A 671 -39.75 19.98 19.70
CA TYR A 671 -39.33 21.24 20.31
C TYR A 671 -39.54 22.45 19.40
N VAL A 672 -40.20 23.51 19.88
CA VAL A 672 -40.40 24.75 19.10
C VAL A 672 -39.17 25.65 19.21
N TRP A 673 -38.58 26.02 18.08
CA TRP A 673 -37.34 26.79 18.00
C TRP A 673 -37.57 28.15 17.33
N ASN A 674 -37.22 29.24 18.02
CA ASN A 674 -37.21 30.60 17.49
C ASN A 674 -35.84 30.93 16.86
N THR A 675 -35.83 31.34 15.60
CA THR A 675 -34.61 31.61 14.82
C THR A 675 -34.35 33.10 14.52
N SER A 676 -35.22 34.01 14.97
CA SER A 676 -35.18 35.44 14.58
C SER A 676 -33.93 36.20 15.06
N GLY A 677 -33.17 35.65 16.01
CA GLY A 677 -31.93 36.22 16.53
C GLY A 677 -30.66 35.54 16.03
N LEU A 678 -30.78 34.58 15.11
CA LEU A 678 -29.65 33.81 14.61
C LEU A 678 -29.08 34.41 13.32
N PRO A 679 -27.77 34.28 13.07
CA PRO A 679 -27.16 34.73 11.82
C PRO A 679 -27.78 34.09 10.58
N SER A 680 -28.01 34.87 9.53
CA SER A 680 -28.44 34.34 8.24
C SER A 680 -27.31 33.54 7.60
N SER A 681 -27.52 32.24 7.39
CA SER A 681 -26.51 31.30 6.87
C SER A 681 -27.18 30.04 6.34
N GLY A 682 -26.58 29.42 5.32
CA GLY A 682 -27.03 28.15 4.72
C GLY A 682 -26.41 26.89 5.33
N ASN A 683 -25.73 27.02 6.48
CA ASN A 683 -24.89 25.97 7.06
C ASN A 683 -25.46 25.36 8.35
N TYR A 684 -26.76 25.53 8.61
CA TYR A 684 -27.35 25.01 9.84
C TYR A 684 -27.63 23.52 9.75
N LEU A 685 -27.41 22.81 10.86
CA LEU A 685 -27.83 21.41 11.07
C LEU A 685 -28.43 21.29 12.47
N ILE A 686 -29.40 20.40 12.64
CA ILE A 686 -29.88 19.98 13.96
C ILE A 686 -29.31 18.60 14.27
N LYS A 687 -28.80 18.43 15.49
CA LYS A 687 -28.44 17.13 16.05
C LYS A 687 -29.34 16.83 17.23
N VAL A 688 -29.93 15.63 17.25
CA VAL A 688 -30.68 15.09 18.38
C VAL A 688 -29.94 13.89 18.93
N ILE A 689 -29.72 13.90 20.24
CA ILE A 689 -29.09 12.81 21.00
C ILE A 689 -30.16 12.22 21.93
N ALA A 690 -30.43 10.93 21.79
CA ALA A 690 -31.29 10.13 22.66
C ALA A 690 -30.43 9.31 23.63
N SER A 691 -30.79 9.26 24.90
CA SER A 691 -30.06 8.51 25.93
C SER A 691 -31.00 7.62 26.74
N ASP A 692 -30.60 6.37 26.97
CA ASP A 692 -31.25 5.40 27.87
C ASP A 692 -30.72 5.47 29.32
N GLY A 693 -29.72 6.33 29.58
CA GLY A 693 -29.04 6.47 30.88
C GLY A 693 -27.64 5.84 30.95
N GLU A 694 -27.29 4.92 30.05
CA GLU A 694 -25.96 4.30 29.93
C GLU A 694 -25.29 4.57 28.57
N LEU A 695 -26.06 4.44 27.49
CA LEU A 695 -25.65 4.65 26.11
C LEU A 695 -26.41 5.83 25.50
N GLU A 696 -25.81 6.40 24.44
CA GLU A 696 -26.40 7.47 23.65
C GLU A 696 -26.48 7.04 22.19
N GLY A 697 -27.62 7.31 21.55
CA GLY A 697 -27.78 7.31 20.10
C GLY A 697 -27.94 8.74 19.60
N GLU A 698 -27.35 9.07 18.46
CA GLU A 698 -27.48 10.40 17.88
C GLU A 698 -27.83 10.37 16.40
N ASN A 699 -28.53 11.41 15.95
CA ASN A 699 -28.78 11.64 14.55
C ASN A 699 -28.79 13.14 14.27
N THR A 700 -28.37 13.50 13.06
CA THR A 700 -28.28 14.88 12.59
C THR A 700 -29.16 15.02 11.35
N SER A 701 -29.67 16.21 11.07
CA SER A 701 -30.32 16.55 9.79
C SER A 701 -29.53 15.99 8.60
N ASP A 702 -30.22 15.49 7.57
CA ASP A 702 -29.61 14.86 6.40
C ASP A 702 -28.80 15.84 5.52
N SER A 703 -29.16 17.12 5.53
CA SER A 703 -28.41 18.18 4.87
C SER A 703 -28.53 19.50 5.61
N THR A 704 -27.71 20.48 5.21
CA THR A 704 -27.79 21.82 5.78
C THR A 704 -29.09 22.49 5.34
N PHE A 705 -29.62 23.33 6.21
CA PHE A 705 -30.74 24.22 5.90
C PHE A 705 -30.32 25.68 6.12
N THR A 706 -31.12 26.57 5.57
CA THR A 706 -30.85 28.02 5.60
C THR A 706 -31.76 28.68 6.61
N ILE A 707 -31.19 29.56 7.44
CA ILE A 707 -31.95 30.57 8.17
C ILE A 707 -31.72 31.89 7.45
N ASP A 708 -32.78 32.63 7.17
CA ASP A 708 -32.70 33.91 6.49
C ASP A 708 -33.47 35.02 7.22
N ASN A 709 -32.69 35.94 7.79
CA ASN A 709 -33.15 37.10 8.53
C ASN A 709 -32.56 38.41 7.95
N THR A 710 -31.94 38.37 6.76
CA THR A 710 -31.25 39.54 6.19
C THR A 710 -32.13 40.22 5.13
N PRO A 711 -32.37 41.53 5.19
CA PRO A 711 -33.07 42.24 4.12
C PRO A 711 -32.23 42.44 2.84
N PRO A 712 -32.88 42.51 1.66
CA PRO A 712 -32.20 42.81 0.40
C PRO A 712 -31.42 44.14 0.40
N ALA A 713 -30.33 44.21 -0.36
CA ALA A 713 -29.62 45.45 -0.68
C ALA A 713 -30.10 46.02 -2.03
N VAL A 714 -30.38 47.33 -2.08
CA VAL A 714 -30.98 48.02 -3.24
C VAL A 714 -30.20 49.27 -3.63
N SER A 715 -30.02 49.51 -4.93
CA SER A 715 -29.42 50.74 -5.47
C SER A 715 -30.07 51.19 -6.80
N TRP A 716 -30.10 52.51 -7.04
CA TRP A 716 -30.60 53.10 -8.29
C TRP A 716 -29.51 53.13 -9.36
N ILE A 717 -29.87 52.85 -10.61
CA ILE A 717 -28.94 52.87 -11.77
C ILE A 717 -29.30 53.98 -12.75
N SER A 718 -30.58 54.11 -13.12
CA SER A 718 -31.05 55.12 -14.06
C SER A 718 -32.54 55.42 -13.79
N PRO A 719 -32.99 56.68 -13.86
CA PRO A 719 -32.20 57.90 -14.04
C PRO A 719 -31.22 58.16 -12.88
N ILE A 720 -30.33 59.15 -13.06
CA ILE A 720 -29.48 59.64 -11.97
C ILE A 720 -30.23 60.72 -11.17
N ASN A 721 -29.80 60.95 -9.93
CA ASN A 721 -30.47 61.89 -9.03
C ASN A 721 -30.43 63.31 -9.60
N ASN A 722 -31.56 64.00 -9.53
CA ASN A 722 -31.81 65.35 -10.06
C ASN A 722 -31.71 65.48 -11.59
N SER A 723 -31.84 64.39 -12.35
CA SER A 723 -31.87 64.50 -13.81
C SER A 723 -33.22 65.03 -14.32
N PHE A 724 -33.15 65.76 -15.43
CA PHE A 724 -34.30 66.16 -16.23
C PHE A 724 -34.68 65.01 -17.17
N ILE A 725 -35.95 64.60 -17.14
CA ILE A 725 -36.46 63.48 -17.91
C ILE A 725 -37.72 63.90 -18.68
N LYS A 726 -37.97 63.25 -19.82
CA LYS A 726 -39.11 63.55 -20.69
C LYS A 726 -39.57 62.34 -21.47
N GLY A 727 -40.83 62.36 -21.91
CA GLY A 727 -41.42 61.28 -22.70
C GLY A 727 -41.31 59.90 -22.03
N TYR A 728 -40.85 58.90 -22.78
CA TYR A 728 -40.65 57.54 -22.28
C TYR A 728 -39.22 57.34 -21.79
N ILE A 729 -39.06 57.02 -20.50
CA ILE A 729 -37.77 56.65 -19.91
C ILE A 729 -37.81 55.21 -19.38
N THR A 730 -36.64 54.57 -19.27
CA THR A 730 -36.50 53.30 -18.57
C THR A 730 -35.88 53.54 -17.20
N LEU A 731 -36.61 53.17 -16.15
CA LEU A 731 -36.10 53.14 -14.77
C LEU A 731 -35.34 51.82 -14.56
N LYS A 732 -34.21 51.89 -13.87
CA LYS A 732 -33.36 50.72 -13.54
C LYS A 732 -32.87 50.81 -12.10
N ALA A 733 -33.00 49.72 -11.36
CA ALA A 733 -32.43 49.55 -10.03
C ALA A 733 -31.80 48.16 -9.88
N SER A 734 -30.69 48.05 -9.14
CA SER A 734 -30.13 46.77 -8.72
C SER A 734 -30.73 46.34 -7.39
N ALA A 735 -31.09 45.06 -7.24
CA ALA A 735 -31.39 44.49 -5.93
C ALA A 735 -30.75 43.10 -5.77
N THR A 736 -30.09 42.87 -4.65
CA THR A 736 -29.40 41.60 -4.32
C THR A 736 -29.70 41.20 -2.90
N ASP A 737 -29.76 39.89 -2.64
CA ASP A 737 -29.99 39.32 -1.33
C ASP A 737 -29.23 37.99 -1.18
N ASN A 738 -28.92 37.54 0.05
CA ASN A 738 -28.20 36.29 0.30
C ASN A 738 -29.00 35.01 -0.03
N VAL A 739 -30.32 35.04 0.01
CA VAL A 739 -31.20 33.93 -0.42
C VAL A 739 -32.03 34.29 -1.66
N GLY A 740 -32.02 35.56 -2.03
CA GLY A 740 -32.49 36.04 -3.33
C GLY A 740 -33.67 36.99 -3.21
N VAL A 741 -33.79 37.88 -4.18
CA VAL A 741 -34.87 38.87 -4.26
C VAL A 741 -36.03 38.26 -5.04
N THR A 742 -37.22 38.29 -4.46
CA THR A 742 -38.45 37.77 -5.08
C THR A 742 -39.11 38.82 -5.97
N GLU A 743 -39.15 40.08 -5.52
CA GLU A 743 -39.77 41.16 -6.28
C GLU A 743 -39.22 42.54 -5.93
N THR A 744 -39.37 43.48 -6.88
CA THR A 744 -39.15 44.91 -6.66
C THR A 744 -40.37 45.72 -7.05
N VAL A 745 -40.68 46.78 -6.31
CA VAL A 745 -41.84 47.64 -6.52
C VAL A 745 -41.34 49.05 -6.83
N PHE A 746 -41.63 49.55 -8.03
CA PHE A 746 -41.30 50.91 -8.49
C PHE A 746 -42.52 51.82 -8.37
N GLU A 747 -42.33 52.98 -7.76
CA GLU A 747 -43.38 53.96 -7.50
C GLU A 747 -42.87 55.39 -7.75
N TYR A 748 -43.77 56.35 -8.00
CA TYR A 748 -43.45 57.78 -8.08
C TYR A 748 -44.31 58.62 -7.14
N SER A 749 -43.81 59.79 -6.76
CA SER A 749 -44.52 60.78 -5.96
C SER A 749 -44.33 62.18 -6.55
N ASN A 750 -45.42 62.94 -6.59
CA ASN A 750 -45.49 64.34 -6.99
C ASN A 750 -45.87 65.28 -5.82
N ASP A 751 -45.90 64.77 -4.59
CA ASP A 751 -46.30 65.50 -3.37
C ASP A 751 -45.20 65.51 -2.31
N GLY A 752 -43.93 65.44 -2.73
CA GLY A 752 -42.77 65.46 -1.85
C GLY A 752 -42.48 64.14 -1.14
N GLY A 753 -43.10 63.03 -1.57
CA GLY A 753 -42.90 61.69 -1.01
C GLY A 753 -43.94 61.30 0.04
N ILE A 754 -45.08 62.01 0.12
CA ILE A 754 -46.16 61.70 1.07
C ILE A 754 -46.95 60.49 0.55
N ASN A 755 -47.35 60.53 -0.73
CA ASN A 755 -48.02 59.43 -1.40
C ASN A 755 -47.19 58.96 -2.59
N TYR A 756 -47.15 57.64 -2.75
CA TYR A 756 -46.47 56.98 -3.86
C TYR A 756 -47.50 56.25 -4.72
N ASN A 757 -47.46 56.53 -6.02
CA ASN A 757 -48.27 55.89 -7.04
C ASN A 757 -47.46 54.76 -7.68
N LEU A 758 -48.07 53.58 -7.83
CA LEU A 758 -47.41 52.43 -8.45
C LEU A 758 -47.06 52.71 -9.91
N ILE A 759 -45.81 52.43 -10.28
CA ILE A 759 -45.37 52.34 -11.68
C ILE A 759 -45.47 50.88 -12.11
N ALA A 760 -44.77 49.97 -11.41
CA ALA A 760 -44.84 48.54 -11.66
C ALA A 760 -44.28 47.70 -10.50
N ILE A 761 -44.66 46.42 -10.49
CA ILE A 761 -43.98 45.36 -9.73
C ILE A 761 -43.17 44.54 -10.74
N VAL A 762 -41.88 44.35 -10.46
CA VAL A 762 -40.94 43.64 -11.33
C VAL A 762 -40.37 42.45 -10.57
N THR A 763 -40.73 41.25 -11.02
CA THR A 763 -40.31 39.96 -10.43
C THR A 763 -39.18 39.29 -11.20
N THR A 764 -38.80 39.84 -12.35
CA THR A 764 -37.71 39.33 -13.19
C THR A 764 -36.61 40.37 -13.33
N SER A 765 -35.37 39.94 -13.17
CA SER A 765 -34.19 40.78 -13.39
C SER A 765 -33.27 40.19 -14.45
N PHE A 766 -32.41 41.04 -15.02
CA PHE A 766 -31.24 40.61 -15.77
C PHE A 766 -30.01 41.11 -15.02
N ASP A 767 -29.14 40.20 -14.59
CA ASP A 767 -27.95 40.51 -13.79
C ASP A 767 -28.27 41.33 -12.52
N ASN A 768 -29.31 40.90 -11.78
CA ASN A 768 -29.85 41.60 -10.59
C ASN A 768 -30.37 43.02 -10.86
N VAL A 769 -30.50 43.43 -12.12
CA VAL A 769 -31.10 44.70 -12.52
C VAL A 769 -32.56 44.51 -12.88
N TYR A 770 -33.41 45.26 -12.19
CA TYR A 770 -34.84 45.36 -12.40
C TYR A 770 -35.12 46.63 -13.19
N ALA A 771 -35.92 46.52 -14.25
CA ALA A 771 -36.17 47.62 -15.17
C ALA A 771 -37.65 47.74 -15.52
N VAL A 772 -38.12 48.98 -15.67
CA VAL A 772 -39.50 49.30 -16.06
C VAL A 772 -39.52 50.55 -16.94
N SER A 773 -40.44 50.60 -17.91
CA SER A 773 -40.69 51.83 -18.68
C SER A 773 -41.64 52.76 -17.92
N PHE A 774 -41.30 54.04 -17.88
CA PHE A 774 -42.08 55.10 -17.24
C PHE A 774 -42.44 56.16 -18.29
N ASP A 775 -43.74 56.37 -18.47
CA ASP A 775 -44.30 57.36 -19.39
C ASP A 775 -44.57 58.68 -18.63
N THR A 776 -43.86 59.73 -19.02
CA THR A 776 -43.97 61.07 -18.42
C THR A 776 -44.74 62.06 -19.29
N THR A 777 -45.24 61.65 -20.46
CA THR A 777 -45.85 62.56 -21.46
C THR A 777 -47.11 63.28 -20.98
N LEU A 778 -47.83 62.70 -20.01
CA LEU A 778 -49.05 63.25 -19.43
C LEU A 778 -48.84 63.76 -18.00
N LEU A 779 -47.62 63.67 -17.48
CA LEU A 779 -47.28 64.19 -16.16
C LEU A 779 -46.91 65.68 -16.29
N PRO A 780 -47.44 66.55 -15.42
CA PRO A 780 -47.02 67.95 -15.37
C PRO A 780 -45.52 68.08 -15.14
N ASP A 781 -44.92 69.08 -15.78
CA ASP A 781 -43.51 69.45 -15.57
C ASP A 781 -43.27 69.85 -14.11
N GLY A 782 -42.04 69.63 -13.63
CA GLY A 782 -41.60 69.94 -12.27
C GLY A 782 -41.00 68.74 -11.51
N PRO A 783 -40.81 68.84 -10.17
CA PRO A 783 -40.05 67.88 -9.38
C PRO A 783 -40.85 66.63 -8.96
N TYR A 784 -40.23 65.46 -9.05
CA TYR A 784 -40.80 64.16 -8.65
C TYR A 784 -39.81 63.33 -7.81
N LYS A 785 -40.34 62.40 -7.00
CA LYS A 785 -39.55 61.36 -6.31
C LYS A 785 -39.90 59.98 -6.84
N LEU A 786 -38.90 59.19 -7.23
CA LEU A 786 -39.04 57.77 -7.56
C LEU A 786 -38.65 56.93 -6.35
N LYS A 787 -39.37 55.84 -6.08
CA LYS A 787 -39.06 54.88 -4.99
C LYS A 787 -39.03 53.47 -5.55
N VAL A 788 -38.04 52.70 -5.11
CA VAL A 788 -37.93 51.26 -5.39
C VAL A 788 -37.82 50.49 -4.07
N THR A 789 -38.65 49.47 -3.89
CA THR A 789 -38.64 48.59 -2.71
C THR A 789 -38.37 47.16 -3.15
N ALA A 790 -37.39 46.47 -2.57
CA ALA A 790 -37.11 45.06 -2.85
C ALA A 790 -37.51 44.14 -1.69
N PHE A 791 -37.99 42.94 -2.02
CA PHE A 791 -38.47 41.91 -1.10
C PHE A 791 -37.72 40.59 -1.33
N ASP A 792 -37.35 39.87 -0.29
CA ASP A 792 -36.85 38.49 -0.37
C ASP A 792 -37.97 37.44 -0.15
N GLY A 793 -37.59 36.16 -0.14
CA GLY A 793 -38.52 35.04 0.11
C GLY A 793 -39.00 34.92 1.56
N CYS A 794 -38.31 35.52 2.53
CA CYS A 794 -38.71 35.58 3.94
C CYS A 794 -39.46 36.88 4.30
N SER A 795 -39.85 37.67 3.30
CA SER A 795 -40.52 38.97 3.44
C SER A 795 -39.69 40.05 4.16
N ASN A 796 -38.36 39.93 4.19
CA ASN A 796 -37.51 41.05 4.58
C ASN A 796 -37.44 42.08 3.43
N THR A 797 -37.32 43.37 3.75
CA THR A 797 -37.48 44.45 2.74
C THR A 797 -36.52 45.62 2.93
N THR A 798 -36.17 46.28 1.81
CA THR A 798 -35.40 47.53 1.77
C THR A 798 -35.93 48.45 0.68
N ALA A 799 -36.03 49.76 0.96
CA ALA A 799 -36.46 50.78 0.00
C ALA A 799 -35.39 51.86 -0.29
N LYS A 800 -35.39 52.41 -1.50
CA LYS A 800 -34.56 53.56 -1.94
C LYS A 800 -35.37 54.59 -2.70
N ILE A 801 -35.03 55.87 -2.50
CA ILE A 801 -35.71 57.02 -3.12
C ILE A 801 -34.71 57.80 -3.97
N LEU A 802 -35.17 58.36 -5.10
CA LEU A 802 -34.42 59.16 -6.07
C LEU A 802 -35.23 60.41 -6.46
N ASP A 803 -34.58 61.56 -6.56
CA ASP A 803 -35.21 62.82 -7.02
C ASP A 803 -34.97 63.02 -8.52
N ILE A 804 -35.95 63.57 -9.24
CA ILE A 804 -35.91 63.88 -10.69
C ILE A 804 -36.74 65.14 -10.99
N VAL A 805 -36.56 65.72 -12.18
CA VAL A 805 -37.42 66.77 -12.73
C VAL A 805 -38.00 66.28 -14.06
N ILE A 806 -39.31 66.42 -14.25
CA ILE A 806 -39.96 66.14 -15.53
C ILE A 806 -40.03 67.45 -16.31
N ASP A 807 -39.58 67.45 -17.56
CA ASP A 807 -39.58 68.62 -18.45
C ASP A 807 -39.93 68.22 -19.90
N ASN A 808 -41.19 68.41 -20.27
CA ASN A 808 -41.71 68.06 -21.61
C ASN A 808 -41.89 69.29 -22.53
N THR A 809 -41.48 70.50 -22.12
CA THR A 809 -41.81 71.76 -22.80
C THR A 809 -40.57 72.41 -23.44
N PRO A 810 -40.54 72.69 -24.77
CA PRO A 810 -39.37 73.29 -25.42
C PRO A 810 -39.12 74.79 -25.12
N PRO A 811 -37.88 75.30 -25.31
CA PRO A 811 -37.53 76.70 -25.06
C PRO A 811 -37.99 77.66 -26.17
N VAL A 812 -37.75 78.96 -26.00
CA VAL A 812 -38.04 80.07 -26.95
C VAL A 812 -36.80 80.96 -27.14
N VAL A 813 -36.52 81.47 -28.37
CA VAL A 813 -35.36 82.34 -28.69
C VAL A 813 -35.69 83.44 -29.72
N ASN A 814 -35.09 84.63 -29.59
CA ASN A 814 -35.27 85.80 -30.46
C ASN A 814 -33.95 86.58 -30.70
N ILE A 815 -33.77 87.14 -31.91
CA ILE A 815 -32.77 88.18 -32.22
C ILE A 815 -33.46 89.55 -32.09
N VAL A 816 -32.98 90.42 -31.20
CA VAL A 816 -33.66 91.65 -30.78
C VAL A 816 -33.20 92.88 -31.56
N SER A 817 -31.90 93.00 -31.86
CA SER A 817 -31.31 94.15 -32.58
C SER A 817 -29.97 93.75 -33.23
N PRO A 818 -29.59 94.33 -34.39
CA PRO A 818 -30.37 95.23 -35.23
C PRO A 818 -31.58 94.53 -35.88
N PRO A 819 -32.59 95.28 -36.35
CA PRO A 819 -33.74 94.68 -37.03
C PRO A 819 -33.33 93.97 -38.32
N ASP A 820 -34.10 92.94 -38.68
CA ASP A 820 -33.94 92.22 -39.94
C ASP A 820 -33.89 93.17 -41.15
N GLY A 821 -32.93 92.95 -42.05
CA GLY A 821 -32.68 93.73 -43.27
C GLY A 821 -31.74 94.94 -43.13
N SER A 822 -31.13 95.17 -41.96
CA SER A 822 -30.25 96.33 -41.73
C SER A 822 -28.95 96.28 -42.55
N THR A 823 -28.47 97.44 -43.01
CA THR A 823 -27.12 97.61 -43.60
C THR A 823 -26.10 97.89 -42.48
N VAL A 824 -24.98 97.19 -42.51
CA VAL A 824 -23.98 97.17 -41.45
C VAL A 824 -22.56 97.23 -42.02
N SER A 825 -21.61 97.73 -41.23
CA SER A 825 -20.21 97.84 -41.60
C SER A 825 -19.35 97.78 -40.33
N GLU A 826 -18.07 97.48 -40.46
CA GLU A 826 -17.15 97.32 -39.33
C GLU A 826 -17.68 96.29 -38.30
N VAL A 827 -17.74 96.63 -37.01
CA VAL A 827 -18.21 95.73 -35.94
C VAL A 827 -19.67 96.06 -35.55
N VAL A 828 -20.51 95.02 -35.46
CA VAL A 828 -21.97 95.13 -35.22
C VAL A 828 -22.39 94.37 -33.96
N ASP A 829 -23.14 95.03 -33.08
CA ASP A 829 -23.67 94.38 -31.88
C ASP A 829 -25.01 93.67 -32.15
N LEU A 830 -25.02 92.34 -32.07
CA LEU A 830 -26.23 91.51 -32.18
C LEU A 830 -26.79 91.19 -30.78
N LEU A 831 -27.96 91.71 -30.42
CA LEU A 831 -28.64 91.43 -29.15
C LEU A 831 -29.58 90.23 -29.26
N ILE A 832 -29.40 89.18 -28.44
CA ILE A 832 -30.16 87.91 -28.46
C ILE A 832 -30.86 87.69 -27.11
N SER A 833 -32.07 87.10 -27.10
CA SER A 833 -32.79 86.68 -25.88
C SER A 833 -33.41 85.29 -26.00
N ALA A 834 -33.40 84.48 -24.92
CA ALA A 834 -34.04 83.16 -24.87
C ALA A 834 -34.63 82.83 -23.48
N HIS A 835 -35.63 81.93 -23.43
CA HIS A 835 -36.38 81.52 -22.23
C HIS A 835 -36.82 80.05 -22.27
N ASP A 836 -36.94 79.38 -21.10
CA ASP A 836 -37.52 78.05 -20.88
C ASP A 836 -38.29 77.98 -19.54
N ASN A 837 -39.27 77.08 -19.38
CA ASN A 837 -40.10 76.98 -18.16
C ASN A 837 -39.44 76.23 -17.00
N GLU A 838 -38.50 75.31 -17.26
CA GLU A 838 -37.78 74.59 -16.20
C GLU A 838 -36.30 74.94 -16.20
N CYS A 839 -35.63 74.91 -17.35
CA CYS A 839 -34.17 75.02 -17.41
C CYS A 839 -33.65 75.27 -18.83
N LEU A 840 -33.02 76.41 -19.09
CA LEU A 840 -32.38 76.72 -20.37
C LEU A 840 -30.88 76.39 -20.31
N ALA A 841 -30.38 75.53 -21.20
CA ALA A 841 -28.98 75.10 -21.19
C ALA A 841 -28.04 76.03 -21.97
N LYS A 842 -28.39 76.40 -23.21
CA LYS A 842 -27.53 77.19 -24.11
C LYS A 842 -28.27 77.87 -25.27
N VAL A 843 -27.60 78.83 -25.91
CA VAL A 843 -28.01 79.47 -27.18
C VAL A 843 -26.85 79.48 -28.18
N ASP A 844 -27.03 78.89 -29.36
CA ASP A 844 -26.04 78.86 -30.45
C ASP A 844 -26.36 79.93 -31.52
N ILE A 845 -25.36 80.66 -32.02
CA ILE A 845 -25.48 81.66 -33.11
C ILE A 845 -24.72 81.20 -34.35
N TYR A 846 -25.38 81.26 -35.49
CA TYR A 846 -24.84 80.92 -36.80
C TYR A 846 -24.88 82.12 -37.75
N ILE A 847 -23.86 82.29 -38.59
CA ILE A 847 -23.84 83.24 -39.72
C ILE A 847 -23.61 82.45 -41.00
N ASP A 848 -24.52 82.56 -41.96
CA ASP A 848 -24.60 81.74 -43.19
C ASP A 848 -24.44 80.24 -42.90
N ASP A 849 -25.20 79.77 -41.90
CA ASP A 849 -25.19 78.39 -41.38
C ASP A 849 -23.85 77.92 -40.76
N VAL A 850 -22.88 78.81 -40.57
CA VAL A 850 -21.64 78.52 -39.84
C VAL A 850 -21.82 78.94 -38.38
N LEU A 851 -21.62 78.03 -37.43
CA LEU A 851 -21.65 78.35 -36.00
C LEU A 851 -20.53 79.32 -35.66
N VAL A 852 -20.88 80.51 -35.20
CA VAL A 852 -19.92 81.55 -34.82
C VAL A 852 -19.82 81.74 -33.31
N HIS A 853 -20.86 81.39 -32.55
CA HIS A 853 -20.87 81.55 -31.09
C HIS A 853 -21.79 80.55 -30.40
N THR A 854 -21.46 80.18 -29.17
CA THR A 854 -22.33 79.44 -28.24
C THR A 854 -22.33 80.16 -26.90
N GLU A 855 -23.49 80.60 -26.46
CA GLU A 855 -23.72 81.13 -25.13
C GLU A 855 -24.23 80.03 -24.20
N ILE A 856 -23.51 79.76 -23.12
CA ILE A 856 -23.91 78.75 -22.13
C ILE A 856 -24.68 79.46 -21.00
N VAL A 857 -25.93 79.05 -20.79
CA VAL A 857 -26.80 79.59 -19.74
C VAL A 857 -26.65 78.77 -18.45
N GLY A 858 -26.71 77.44 -18.57
CA GLY A 858 -26.61 76.53 -17.43
C GLY A 858 -27.98 76.03 -16.95
N ASN A 859 -28.35 76.37 -15.71
CA ASN A 859 -29.61 75.93 -15.08
C ASN A 859 -30.61 77.07 -14.85
N ASP A 860 -30.35 78.26 -15.39
CA ASP A 860 -31.29 79.38 -15.34
C ASP A 860 -32.35 79.21 -16.44
N THR A 861 -33.46 79.93 -16.31
CA THR A 861 -34.61 79.85 -17.24
C THR A 861 -34.56 80.90 -18.35
N ASP A 862 -33.68 81.90 -18.26
CA ASP A 862 -33.73 83.10 -19.10
C ASP A 862 -32.32 83.64 -19.38
N ILE A 863 -32.08 84.13 -20.59
CA ILE A 863 -30.85 84.86 -20.93
C ILE A 863 -31.10 85.99 -21.94
N GLN A 864 -30.31 87.06 -21.84
CA GLN A 864 -30.13 88.08 -22.87
C GLN A 864 -28.66 88.49 -22.98
N PHE A 865 -28.09 88.52 -24.18
CA PHE A 865 -26.67 88.81 -24.39
C PHE A 865 -26.39 89.48 -25.74
N ILE A 866 -25.22 90.11 -25.87
CA ILE A 866 -24.74 90.76 -27.11
C ILE A 866 -23.60 89.94 -27.70
N TYR A 867 -23.65 89.72 -29.01
CA TYR A 867 -22.55 89.17 -29.80
C TYR A 867 -22.01 90.24 -30.77
N GLU A 868 -20.73 90.59 -30.62
CA GLU A 868 -20.04 91.55 -31.50
C GLU A 868 -19.60 90.85 -32.80
N TRP A 869 -20.16 91.27 -33.93
CA TRP A 869 -19.91 90.70 -35.25
C TRP A 869 -19.02 91.61 -36.10
N ASP A 870 -17.79 91.18 -36.34
CA ASP A 870 -16.84 91.86 -37.25
C ASP A 870 -17.14 91.54 -38.72
N THR A 871 -17.75 92.49 -39.42
CA THR A 871 -18.18 92.35 -40.81
C THR A 871 -17.03 92.48 -41.82
N ALA A 872 -15.86 92.98 -41.42
CA ALA A 872 -14.70 93.10 -42.31
C ALA A 872 -14.14 91.75 -42.78
N GLN A 873 -14.51 90.67 -42.08
CA GLN A 873 -14.12 89.30 -42.39
C GLN A 873 -15.05 88.62 -43.41
N PHE A 874 -16.13 89.31 -43.80
CA PHE A 874 -17.15 88.79 -44.70
C PHE A 874 -17.14 89.57 -46.01
N ALA A 875 -17.67 88.93 -47.06
CA ALA A 875 -17.79 89.58 -48.35
C ALA A 875 -18.85 90.69 -48.30
N GLU A 876 -18.75 91.66 -49.20
CA GLU A 876 -19.80 92.68 -49.35
C GLU A 876 -21.12 92.04 -49.80
N GLY A 877 -22.26 92.50 -49.28
CA GLY A 877 -23.59 91.99 -49.63
C GLY A 877 -24.36 91.33 -48.49
N ALA A 878 -25.34 90.46 -48.81
CA ALA A 878 -26.31 89.95 -47.83
C ALA A 878 -25.85 88.67 -47.10
N HIS A 879 -26.08 88.60 -45.79
CA HIS A 879 -25.69 87.51 -44.87
C HIS A 879 -26.83 87.16 -43.90
N VAL A 880 -27.02 85.87 -43.56
CA VAL A 880 -28.09 85.38 -42.66
C VAL A 880 -27.55 85.02 -41.28
N VAL A 881 -28.14 85.54 -40.21
CA VAL A 881 -27.85 85.17 -38.82
C VAL A 881 -28.99 84.33 -38.24
N LYS A 882 -28.68 83.19 -37.62
CA LYS A 882 -29.63 82.27 -36.96
C LYS A 882 -29.25 82.04 -35.50
N ALA A 883 -30.21 82.06 -34.58
CA ALA A 883 -30.03 81.72 -33.17
C ALA A 883 -30.87 80.49 -32.76
N VAL A 884 -30.29 79.55 -32.00
CA VAL A 884 -30.92 78.28 -31.58
C VAL A 884 -30.77 78.10 -30.06
N ALA A 885 -31.88 78.04 -29.31
CA ALA A 885 -31.90 77.73 -27.88
C ALA A 885 -32.09 76.23 -27.63
N THR A 886 -31.44 75.71 -26.58
CA THR A 886 -31.56 74.32 -26.10
C THR A 886 -31.81 74.32 -24.59
N ASP A 887 -32.83 73.60 -24.12
CA ASP A 887 -33.13 73.40 -22.69
C ASP A 887 -32.27 72.29 -22.05
N CYS A 888 -32.38 72.09 -20.73
CA CYS A 888 -31.62 71.06 -20.00
C CYS A 888 -32.18 69.64 -20.20
N GLY A 889 -33.45 69.51 -20.59
CA GLY A 889 -34.04 68.28 -21.09
C GLY A 889 -33.56 67.91 -22.51
N GLY A 890 -32.87 68.81 -23.21
CA GLY A 890 -32.42 68.71 -24.59
C GLY A 890 -33.50 68.94 -25.66
N LEU A 891 -34.59 69.67 -25.41
CA LEU A 891 -35.46 70.20 -26.48
C LEU A 891 -34.90 71.54 -27.00
N THR A 892 -35.27 71.92 -28.22
CA THR A 892 -34.66 73.06 -28.94
C THR A 892 -35.69 73.92 -29.67
N ALA A 893 -35.39 75.22 -29.83
CA ALA A 893 -36.11 76.17 -30.69
C ALA A 893 -35.15 77.13 -31.42
N GLU A 894 -35.55 77.71 -32.56
CA GLU A 894 -34.68 78.54 -33.42
C GLU A 894 -35.37 79.78 -34.04
N THR A 895 -34.57 80.76 -34.48
CA THR A 895 -35.00 82.01 -35.16
C THR A 895 -33.89 82.58 -36.09
N SER A 896 -34.19 83.38 -37.12
CA SER A 896 -33.20 83.91 -38.08
C SER A 896 -33.52 85.31 -38.66
N HIS A 897 -32.49 86.12 -38.98
CA HIS A 897 -32.53 87.44 -39.66
C HIS A 897 -31.47 87.55 -40.78
N THR A 898 -31.58 88.52 -41.70
CA THR A 898 -30.65 88.82 -42.82
C THR A 898 -30.12 90.26 -42.75
N TYR A 899 -28.82 90.50 -42.98
CA TYR A 899 -28.16 91.82 -42.95
C TYR A 899 -27.31 92.08 -44.20
N ILE A 900 -27.00 93.35 -44.55
CA ILE A 900 -26.19 93.73 -45.74
C ILE A 900 -24.87 94.42 -45.33
N ILE A 901 -23.70 93.94 -45.78
CA ILE A 901 -22.36 94.45 -45.46
C ILE A 901 -21.84 95.45 -46.52
N ASP A 902 -21.21 96.59 -46.11
CA ASP A 902 -20.50 97.59 -46.95
C ASP A 902 -19.20 98.20 -46.32
N ASN A 903 -17.99 97.72 -46.68
CA ASN A 903 -16.70 98.14 -46.09
C ASN A 903 -15.71 98.97 -46.99
N LEU A 904 -16.03 99.38 -48.24
CA LEU A 904 -15.07 100.04 -49.18
C LEU A 904 -15.07 101.60 -49.17
N PRO A 905 -13.95 102.30 -49.54
CA PRO A 905 -13.86 103.78 -49.55
C PRO A 905 -14.31 104.47 -50.85
N ASP A 906 -14.68 105.76 -50.74
CA ASP A 906 -15.27 106.54 -51.84
C ASP A 906 -14.25 107.12 -52.85
N HIS A 907 -13.09 107.63 -52.40
CA HIS A 907 -12.02 108.20 -53.26
C HIS A 907 -10.60 107.83 -52.78
N TYR A 908 -9.64 107.53 -53.69
CA TYR A 908 -8.29 107.04 -53.31
C TYR A 908 -7.13 107.38 -54.28
N THR A 909 -5.88 107.24 -53.81
CA THR A 909 -4.63 107.22 -54.60
C THR A 909 -3.75 106.03 -54.24
N GLN A 910 -2.83 105.66 -55.13
CA GLN A 910 -1.77 104.67 -54.87
C GLN A 910 -0.46 105.34 -54.45
N ILE A 911 0.27 104.69 -53.53
CA ILE A 911 1.60 105.12 -53.08
C ILE A 911 2.56 103.94 -53.17
N LEU A 912 3.64 104.10 -53.94
CA LEU A 912 4.73 103.14 -54.05
C LEU A 912 5.87 103.49 -53.10
N ILE A 913 6.25 102.56 -52.23
CA ILE A 913 7.39 102.68 -51.33
C ILE A 913 8.43 101.62 -51.74
N ASP A 914 9.40 102.01 -52.57
CA ASP A 914 10.49 101.15 -53.07
C ASP A 914 11.84 101.50 -52.38
N GLY A 915 12.83 100.59 -52.44
CA GLY A 915 14.19 100.82 -51.94
C GLY A 915 14.81 99.60 -51.26
N THR A 916 15.94 99.80 -50.56
CA THR A 916 16.61 98.74 -49.79
C THR A 916 16.52 98.94 -48.27
N LEU A 917 16.54 97.82 -47.54
CA LEU A 917 16.63 97.72 -46.09
C LEU A 917 17.94 97.00 -45.75
N GLU A 918 18.77 97.62 -44.91
CA GLU A 918 20.08 97.09 -44.51
C GLU A 918 19.99 96.46 -43.13
N ILE A 919 20.38 95.19 -43.02
CA ILE A 919 20.37 94.43 -41.77
C ILE A 919 21.36 95.07 -40.78
N PRO A 920 20.92 95.42 -39.56
CA PRO A 920 21.77 96.08 -38.57
C PRO A 920 23.00 95.26 -38.22
N VAL A 921 24.18 95.89 -38.09
CA VAL A 921 25.49 95.22 -37.89
C VAL A 921 25.56 94.26 -36.70
N LEU A 922 24.75 94.48 -35.67
CA LEU A 922 24.65 93.62 -34.48
C LEU A 922 23.89 92.31 -34.73
N LYS A 923 23.16 92.23 -35.84
CA LYS A 923 22.40 91.04 -36.23
C LYS A 923 23.22 90.22 -37.22
N PRO A 924 23.19 88.87 -37.17
CA PRO A 924 23.94 88.03 -38.08
C PRO A 924 23.40 88.09 -39.51
N ASP A 925 24.23 87.63 -40.44
CA ASP A 925 23.97 87.61 -41.88
C ASP A 925 22.75 86.76 -42.23
N VAL A 926 21.92 87.27 -43.12
CA VAL A 926 20.69 86.63 -43.58
C VAL A 926 21.04 85.45 -44.50
N GLU A 927 20.62 84.26 -44.10
CA GLU A 927 20.58 83.07 -44.95
C GLU A 927 19.31 83.06 -45.79
N LYS A 928 18.14 83.31 -45.18
CA LYS A 928 16.84 83.31 -45.86
C LYS A 928 15.81 84.16 -45.10
N ILE A 929 14.96 84.90 -45.81
CA ILE A 929 13.83 85.62 -45.18
C ILE A 929 12.68 84.64 -44.94
N ILE A 930 12.14 84.65 -43.72
CA ILE A 930 11.04 83.80 -43.26
C ILE A 930 9.71 84.53 -43.40
N ASN A 931 9.61 85.77 -42.89
CA ASN A 931 8.41 86.60 -43.01
C ASN A 931 8.79 88.05 -43.31
N PHE A 932 7.95 88.73 -44.08
CA PHE A 932 8.07 90.15 -44.41
C PHE A 932 6.69 90.79 -44.28
N GLU A 933 6.49 91.44 -43.15
CA GLU A 933 5.24 92.09 -42.78
C GLU A 933 5.33 93.60 -43.04
N VAL A 934 4.18 94.18 -43.40
CA VAL A 934 4.05 95.56 -43.84
C VAL A 934 2.84 96.13 -43.12
N ILE A 935 3.09 97.03 -42.18
CA ILE A 935 2.05 97.70 -41.42
C ILE A 935 2.10 99.17 -41.83
N ALA A 936 0.98 99.69 -42.33
CA ALA A 936 0.88 101.07 -42.79
C ALA A 936 -0.10 101.83 -41.91
N GLU A 937 0.37 102.94 -41.35
CA GLU A 937 -0.40 103.79 -40.45
C GLU A 937 -0.47 105.21 -40.99
N ILE A 938 -1.58 105.90 -40.73
CA ILE A 938 -1.77 107.29 -41.13
C ILE A 938 -1.46 108.17 -39.93
N ASP A 939 -0.44 109.00 -40.09
CA ASP A 939 0.02 109.91 -39.04
C ASP A 939 -0.81 111.19 -39.05
N SER A 940 -1.15 111.71 -40.24
CA SER A 940 -1.94 112.93 -40.36
C SER A 940 -2.61 113.08 -41.71
N ILE A 941 -3.71 113.82 -41.72
CA ILE A 941 -4.42 114.26 -42.92
C ILE A 941 -4.45 115.79 -42.92
N LYS A 942 -4.10 116.39 -44.05
CA LYS A 942 -4.11 117.84 -44.23
C LYS A 942 -4.73 118.21 -45.56
N THR A 943 -5.70 119.13 -45.52
CA THR A 943 -6.33 119.64 -46.74
C THR A 943 -5.69 120.97 -47.17
N ILE A 944 -5.50 121.14 -48.49
CA ILE A 944 -5.00 122.37 -49.11
C ILE A 944 -5.89 122.67 -50.31
N LYS A 945 -6.48 123.88 -50.36
CA LYS A 945 -7.23 124.33 -51.54
C LYS A 945 -6.26 124.65 -52.68
N THR A 946 -6.46 124.06 -53.85
CA THR A 946 -5.70 124.35 -55.07
C THR A 946 -6.65 124.80 -56.19
N LEU A 947 -6.10 125.18 -57.35
CA LEU A 947 -6.92 125.57 -58.52
C LEU A 947 -7.71 124.40 -59.14
N GLU A 948 -7.39 123.14 -58.78
CA GLU A 948 -7.99 121.91 -59.36
C GLU A 948 -8.96 121.19 -58.40
N GLY A 949 -9.14 121.69 -57.16
CA GLY A 949 -9.97 121.06 -56.12
C GLY A 949 -9.33 121.12 -54.73
N THR A 950 -9.90 120.41 -53.75
CA THR A 950 -9.26 120.26 -52.44
C THR A 950 -8.27 119.12 -52.51
N LYS A 951 -6.97 119.44 -52.36
CA LYS A 951 -5.91 118.46 -52.25
C LYS A 951 -5.85 117.95 -50.82
N VAL A 952 -6.23 116.70 -50.61
CA VAL A 952 -6.14 116.01 -49.31
C VAL A 952 -4.80 115.29 -49.28
N ILE A 953 -3.87 115.78 -48.46
CA ILE A 953 -2.55 115.20 -48.25
C ILE A 953 -2.65 114.24 -47.07
N ILE A 954 -2.24 113.00 -47.31
CA ILE A 954 -2.25 111.94 -46.30
C ILE A 954 -0.80 111.53 -46.08
N SER A 955 -0.28 111.78 -44.89
CA SER A 955 1.06 111.40 -44.48
C SER A 955 0.99 110.26 -43.49
N GLY A 956 1.91 109.32 -43.60
CA GLY A 956 1.99 108.21 -42.68
C GLY A 956 3.36 107.59 -42.69
N HIS A 957 3.48 106.46 -42.02
CA HIS A 957 4.67 105.64 -42.07
C HIS A 957 4.31 104.18 -42.29
N VAL A 958 5.24 103.47 -42.91
CA VAL A 958 5.17 102.02 -43.06
C VAL A 958 6.29 101.39 -42.26
N THR A 959 5.90 100.47 -41.39
CA THR A 959 6.80 99.60 -40.65
C THR A 959 6.92 98.28 -41.38
N PHE A 960 8.15 97.89 -41.66
CA PHE A 960 8.53 96.61 -42.25
C PHE A 960 9.12 95.74 -41.16
N GLU A 961 8.46 94.63 -40.89
CA GLU A 961 8.94 93.64 -39.94
C GLU A 961 9.46 92.42 -40.66
N VAL A 962 10.76 92.18 -40.53
CA VAL A 962 11.46 91.11 -41.25
C VAL A 962 11.93 90.07 -40.26
N THR A 963 11.38 88.88 -40.39
CA THR A 963 11.88 87.68 -39.72
C THR A 963 12.73 86.89 -40.71
N TYR A 964 13.92 86.44 -40.31
CA TYR A 964 14.83 85.74 -41.21
C TYR A 964 15.69 84.72 -40.48
N SER A 965 16.15 83.70 -41.20
CA SER A 965 17.14 82.76 -40.70
C SER A 965 18.55 83.23 -40.99
N SER A 966 19.48 83.02 -40.06
CA SER A 966 20.89 83.41 -40.20
C SER A 966 21.82 82.24 -40.44
N THR A 967 22.99 82.51 -41.03
CA THR A 967 24.06 81.53 -41.24
C THR A 967 24.87 81.22 -39.97
N SER A 968 24.52 81.81 -38.83
CA SER A 968 25.16 81.53 -37.53
C SER A 968 24.61 80.23 -36.92
N ASP A 969 25.49 79.41 -36.36
CA ASP A 969 25.14 78.14 -35.72
C ASP A 969 24.52 78.30 -34.32
N ASP A 970 24.67 79.46 -33.68
CA ASP A 970 24.23 79.69 -32.30
C ASP A 970 22.73 80.02 -32.20
N GLN A 971 22.20 80.82 -33.13
CA GLN A 971 20.78 81.15 -33.21
C GLN A 971 20.33 81.34 -34.66
N LYS A 972 19.51 80.39 -35.12
CA LYS A 972 19.11 80.29 -36.52
C LYS A 972 18.08 81.32 -36.97
N VAL A 973 17.28 81.97 -36.11
CA VAL A 973 16.21 82.93 -36.51
C VAL A 973 16.34 84.29 -35.81
N HIS A 974 16.17 85.37 -36.57
CA HIS A 974 16.33 86.76 -36.14
C HIS A 974 15.24 87.66 -36.70
N PHE A 975 15.03 88.80 -36.03
CA PHE A 975 14.08 89.84 -36.41
C PHE A 975 14.78 91.18 -36.64
N ALA A 976 14.33 91.92 -37.65
CA ALA A 976 14.74 93.29 -37.95
C ALA A 976 13.52 94.14 -38.33
N HIS A 977 13.40 95.33 -37.72
CA HIS A 977 12.32 96.27 -37.97
C HIS A 977 12.85 97.51 -38.67
N PHE A 978 12.09 98.01 -39.65
CA PHE A 978 12.45 99.20 -40.41
C PHE A 978 11.22 100.08 -40.63
N THR A 979 11.35 101.37 -40.37
CA THR A 979 10.25 102.31 -40.62
C THR A 979 10.62 103.25 -41.76
N LYS A 980 9.70 103.44 -42.71
CA LYS A 980 9.84 104.41 -43.81
C LYS A 980 8.60 105.30 -43.88
N PRO A 981 8.75 106.63 -43.93
CA PRO A 981 7.62 107.53 -44.11
C PRO A 981 7.07 107.43 -45.54
N PHE A 982 5.79 107.75 -45.70
CA PHE A 982 5.14 107.96 -46.98
C PHE A 982 4.30 109.24 -46.98
N LEU A 983 4.09 109.78 -48.18
CA LEU A 983 3.25 110.95 -48.40
C LEU A 983 2.46 110.76 -49.69
N GLY A 984 1.15 110.74 -49.58
CA GLY A 984 0.22 110.71 -50.71
C GLY A 984 -0.64 111.95 -50.75
N TYR A 985 -1.26 112.19 -51.90
CA TYR A 985 -2.36 113.14 -51.97
C TYR A 985 -3.41 112.70 -52.98
N ILE A 986 -4.68 112.95 -52.66
CA ILE A 986 -5.80 112.87 -53.59
C ILE A 986 -6.29 114.29 -53.90
N ILE A 987 -6.83 114.49 -55.11
CA ILE A 987 -7.54 115.71 -55.47
C ILE A 987 -9.02 115.36 -55.48
N TRP A 988 -9.79 115.96 -54.56
CA TRP A 988 -11.24 115.83 -54.53
C TRP A 988 -11.86 117.12 -55.09
N PRO A 989 -12.49 117.09 -56.28
CA PRO A 989 -13.01 118.28 -56.94
C PRO A 989 -14.06 119.05 -56.11
N GLU A 990 -14.98 118.32 -55.48
CA GLU A 990 -16.11 118.88 -54.72
C GLU A 990 -16.19 118.28 -53.30
N LEU A 991 -15.14 118.49 -52.50
CA LEU A 991 -15.22 118.10 -51.09
C LEU A 991 -16.18 119.03 -50.33
N PRO A 992 -17.23 118.52 -49.65
CA PRO A 992 -18.18 119.35 -48.89
C PRO A 992 -17.47 120.16 -47.78
N LEU A 993 -17.94 121.38 -47.55
CA LEU A 993 -17.49 122.18 -46.40
C LEU A 993 -17.91 121.44 -45.13
N ASP A 994 -16.95 121.08 -44.27
CA ASP A 994 -17.15 120.40 -42.98
C ASP A 994 -17.38 118.87 -43.03
N ALA A 995 -17.15 118.21 -44.16
CA ALA A 995 -17.16 116.74 -44.23
C ALA A 995 -16.12 116.12 -43.27
N GLU A 996 -16.56 115.16 -42.45
CA GLU A 996 -15.66 114.36 -41.62
C GLU A 996 -15.03 113.28 -42.50
N LEU A 997 -13.70 113.30 -42.54
CA LEU A 997 -12.94 112.47 -43.46
C LEU A 997 -12.38 111.29 -42.70
N CYS A 998 -12.89 110.10 -42.98
CA CYS A 998 -12.34 108.87 -42.44
C CYS A 998 -11.32 108.29 -43.43
N PRO A 999 -10.03 108.27 -43.05
CA PRO A 999 -9.04 107.64 -43.89
C PRO A 999 -9.26 106.14 -43.96
N VAL A 1000 -9.17 105.60 -45.16
CA VAL A 1000 -9.13 104.16 -45.39
C VAL A 1000 -7.78 103.83 -46.04
N ILE A 1001 -7.03 102.94 -45.40
CA ILE A 1001 -5.76 102.45 -45.92
C ILE A 1001 -5.86 100.97 -46.21
N ILE A 1002 -5.50 100.58 -47.42
CA ILE A 1002 -5.55 99.19 -47.87
C ILE A 1002 -4.18 98.85 -48.45
N LEU A 1003 -3.55 97.79 -47.93
CA LEU A 1003 -2.34 97.24 -48.51
C LEU A 1003 -2.70 96.50 -49.79
N GLU A 1004 -2.35 97.08 -50.95
CA GLU A 1004 -2.69 96.50 -52.24
C GLU A 1004 -1.65 95.47 -52.69
N HIS A 1005 -0.36 95.79 -52.55
CA HIS A 1005 0.70 94.91 -53.01
C HIS A 1005 1.98 95.02 -52.17
N LYS A 1006 2.67 93.88 -51.95
CA LYS A 1006 4.02 93.86 -51.37
C LYS A 1006 4.91 92.83 -52.05
N GLN A 1007 6.16 93.22 -52.30
CA GLN A 1007 7.22 92.38 -52.86
C GLN A 1007 8.58 92.71 -52.24
N TYR A 1008 9.44 91.70 -52.06
CA TYR A 1008 10.80 91.88 -51.56
C TYR A 1008 11.76 90.80 -52.12
N HIS A 1009 13.06 91.10 -52.13
CA HIS A 1009 14.13 90.22 -52.60
C HIS A 1009 15.41 90.45 -51.79
N LEU A 1010 16.06 89.38 -51.33
CA LEU A 1010 17.36 89.46 -50.65
C LEU A 1010 18.48 89.62 -51.70
N LEU A 1011 19.20 90.74 -51.69
CA LEU A 1011 20.25 91.03 -52.68
C LEU A 1011 21.60 90.43 -52.27
N ASN A 1012 21.91 90.51 -50.98
CA ASN A 1012 23.06 89.89 -50.34
C ASN A 1012 22.69 89.63 -48.86
N PRO A 1013 23.50 88.92 -48.06
CA PRO A 1013 23.14 88.57 -46.69
C PRO A 1013 22.88 89.77 -45.75
N ARG A 1014 23.19 91.00 -46.16
CA ARG A 1014 22.96 92.23 -45.38
C ARG A 1014 21.90 93.15 -45.98
N THR A 1015 21.44 92.94 -47.20
CA THR A 1015 20.61 93.93 -47.91
C THR A 1015 19.37 93.31 -48.56
N ILE A 1016 18.19 93.85 -48.23
CA ILE A 1016 16.89 93.43 -48.78
C ILE A 1016 16.34 94.55 -49.66
N ARG A 1017 16.02 94.28 -50.93
CA ARG A 1017 15.24 95.19 -51.78
C ARG A 1017 13.74 94.96 -51.57
N LYS A 1018 12.93 96.01 -51.48
CA LYS A 1018 11.48 95.92 -51.25
C LYS A 1018 10.70 96.94 -52.08
N SER A 1019 9.52 96.55 -52.54
CA SER A 1019 8.54 97.34 -53.29
C SER A 1019 7.15 97.10 -52.70
N VAL A 1020 6.48 98.15 -52.22
CA VAL A 1020 5.16 98.07 -51.60
C VAL A 1020 4.23 99.13 -52.15
N VAL A 1021 3.01 98.74 -52.54
CA VAL A 1021 1.95 99.62 -53.02
C VAL A 1021 0.83 99.66 -51.99
N LEU A 1022 0.46 100.87 -51.58
CA LEU A 1022 -0.68 101.15 -50.71
C LEU A 1022 -1.77 101.88 -51.49
N PHE A 1023 -3.02 101.50 -51.28
CA PHE A 1023 -4.17 102.37 -51.53
C PHE A 1023 -4.42 103.21 -50.28
N VAL A 1024 -4.45 104.51 -50.46
CA VAL A 1024 -4.78 105.45 -49.39
C VAL A 1024 -5.91 106.34 -49.89
N GLY A 1025 -7.04 106.27 -49.21
CA GLY A 1025 -8.28 106.93 -49.59
C GLY A 1025 -9.06 107.48 -48.42
N ILE A 1026 -10.23 108.02 -48.72
CA ILE A 1026 -11.15 108.63 -47.76
C ILE A 1026 -12.57 108.13 -48.06
N LYS A 1027 -13.31 107.76 -47.02
CA LYS A 1027 -14.78 107.60 -47.03
C LYS A 1027 -15.39 108.74 -46.22
N LEU A 1028 -16.64 109.08 -46.53
CA LEU A 1028 -17.40 109.96 -45.64
C LEU A 1028 -17.79 109.21 -44.37
N CYS A 1029 -17.47 109.87 -43.25
CA CYS A 1029 -18.14 109.71 -41.98
C CYS A 1029 -19.07 110.93 -41.81
#